data_AF-A0A1Y3RKD1-F1
#
_entry.id   AF-A0A1Y3RKD1-F1
#
_cell.length_a   1.000
_cell.length_b   1.000
_cell.length_c   1.000
_cell.angle_alpha   90.00
_cell.angle_beta   90.00
_cell.angle_gamma   90.00
#
_symmetry.space_group_name_H-M   'P 1'
#
loop_
_entity.id
_entity.type
_entity.pdbx_description
1 polymer ?
#
loop_
_entity_poly.entity_id
_entity_poly.type
_entity_poly.pdbx_seq_one_letter_code
_entity_poly.pdbx_strand_id
1 'polypeptide(L)'
;MTQEIIPAYSTFQKDIDLTLYHAFSELVVQTAQDGEARILYRQLEARQIWQEDQNVSSYFEAYSLRYPGEVLERFEEKLGTDIRILRALALALGYTRRCQADTMFVGNQRNDFIQKLRRTAGTDVYLQGALYLLETDAFRRRTRLDELAAREYARTEEALFVLSLFNDPETGYQAMRPQLTRLFGPERTISMARDFGVLEWFIRFYAEEAKRYRGKNDLVLRTLMKLPYMNMKPDSREFSVLHTAGYSMEEITMANSLAVWADRIPDRLSSKGIVAEKIAVACVRMLLNGPDGQPEEIYAYISWLFQVYKKFEVRYEGYQDLWAAIQTGLAPTAPQTILWMNQTIKRQFPYRFDVFDPRYDILANELSNEEYAELFTMQMLRSRAAIPLRRWLTRYQALTGVEYIEYFNKRHWLTLRSFVLLVERKEINLWQFFEQHKGDGARAHPLELLEEYALKISSWRCFRFAQKLFSQYTFSQLQEIFGDNFYFHQKFVKKESYYNKKVQSFSMVRPFLTAEQHRQLYDWIDASLFQTEPEYYDSFVLCALKAPVIQRIYDKPLLASVLRQLLTHDACGGYEVNQLKERFYSKEEMEADRKATAEQEEQEKERQWQQQVMKCQEKLASCYNGSAESLIQFMHGYHFGEIRKAALGMVYEKLLEWPAGCAQTLEAAEMWKFFELCGSLVMYEPRPRREILTMVQTIVGGEAA
;
A
#
# COMPACT_ATOMS: atom_id res chain seq x y z
N MET A 1 -23.89 -17.81 4.83
CA MET A 1 -22.96 -17.02 5.68
C MET A 1 -23.29 -15.54 5.75
N THR A 2 -23.87 -14.90 4.72
CA THR A 2 -24.36 -13.50 4.83
C THR A 2 -25.58 -13.34 5.72
N GLN A 3 -26.48 -14.34 5.74
CA GLN A 3 -27.72 -14.33 6.53
C GLN A 3 -27.48 -14.26 8.05
N GLU A 4 -26.33 -14.71 8.54
CA GLU A 4 -25.96 -14.58 9.96
C GLU A 4 -25.48 -13.16 10.33
N ILE A 5 -25.09 -12.34 9.35
CA ILE A 5 -24.43 -11.05 9.59
C ILE A 5 -25.44 -9.89 9.56
N ILE A 6 -26.37 -9.93 8.62
CA ILE A 6 -27.45 -8.95 8.51
C ILE A 6 -28.78 -9.70 8.61
N PRO A 7 -29.70 -9.28 9.51
CA PRO A 7 -31.03 -9.85 9.57
C PRO A 7 -31.68 -9.87 8.17
N ALA A 8 -32.21 -11.01 7.77
CA ALA A 8 -32.84 -11.18 6.45
C ALA A 8 -34.37 -11.03 6.47
N TYR A 9 -34.97 -11.04 7.66
CA TYR A 9 -36.43 -11.07 7.89
C TYR A 9 -36.84 -10.20 9.09
N SER A 10 -36.13 -9.10 9.36
CA SER A 10 -36.30 -8.28 10.57
C SER A 10 -37.74 -7.83 10.81
N THR A 11 -38.47 -7.49 9.75
CA THR A 11 -39.86 -7.04 9.83
C THR A 11 -40.78 -8.19 10.22
N PHE A 12 -40.60 -9.39 9.68
CA PHE A 12 -41.38 -10.57 10.09
C PHE A 12 -41.05 -11.00 11.52
N GLN A 13 -39.79 -10.90 11.96
CA GLN A 13 -39.38 -11.22 13.34
C GLN A 13 -40.03 -10.30 14.39
N LYS A 14 -40.46 -9.09 14.01
CA LYS A 14 -41.25 -8.22 14.89
C LYS A 14 -42.69 -8.69 15.06
N ASP A 15 -43.22 -9.40 14.08
CA ASP A 15 -44.62 -9.84 14.05
C ASP A 15 -44.81 -11.33 14.41
N ILE A 16 -43.77 -12.15 14.26
CA ILE A 16 -43.80 -13.59 14.45
C ILE A 16 -42.50 -14.00 15.13
N ASP A 17 -42.59 -14.88 16.12
CA ASP A 17 -41.41 -15.55 16.66
C ASP A 17 -40.93 -16.63 15.67
N LEU A 18 -40.09 -16.22 14.72
CA LEU A 18 -39.60 -17.13 13.66
C LEU A 18 -38.75 -18.27 14.21
N THR A 19 -37.99 -18.04 15.30
CA THR A 19 -37.22 -19.10 15.95
C THR A 19 -38.15 -20.17 16.50
N LEU A 20 -39.22 -19.78 17.21
CA LEU A 20 -40.24 -20.72 17.68
C LEU A 20 -40.98 -21.41 16.52
N TYR A 21 -41.27 -20.69 15.45
CA TYR A 21 -41.92 -21.25 14.25
C TYR A 21 -41.09 -22.41 13.67
N HIS A 22 -39.78 -22.20 13.50
CA HIS A 22 -38.88 -23.23 12.98
C HIS A 22 -38.72 -24.36 14.01
N ALA A 23 -38.57 -24.05 15.31
CA ALA A 23 -38.49 -25.03 16.38
C ALA A 23 -39.70 -25.97 16.40
N PHE A 24 -40.91 -25.42 16.34
CA PHE A 24 -42.14 -26.22 16.35
C PHE A 24 -42.29 -27.03 15.07
N SER A 25 -41.92 -26.47 13.92
CA SER A 25 -41.95 -27.19 12.64
C SER A 25 -41.01 -28.40 12.65
N GLU A 26 -39.78 -28.21 13.14
CA GLU A 26 -38.80 -29.29 13.29
C GLU A 26 -39.28 -30.35 14.29
N LEU A 27 -39.88 -29.95 15.42
CA LEU A 27 -40.45 -30.91 16.39
C LEU A 27 -41.55 -31.77 15.75
N VAL A 28 -42.45 -31.19 14.94
CA VAL A 28 -43.48 -31.94 14.22
C VAL A 28 -42.85 -32.96 13.27
N VAL A 29 -41.85 -32.55 12.49
CA VAL A 29 -41.17 -33.42 11.53
C VAL A 29 -40.41 -34.54 12.22
N GLN A 30 -39.71 -34.26 13.32
CA GLN A 30 -39.00 -35.26 14.12
C GLN A 30 -39.96 -36.27 14.75
N THR A 31 -41.12 -35.81 15.23
CA THR A 31 -42.14 -36.66 15.87
C THR A 31 -42.85 -37.57 14.86
N ALA A 32 -42.83 -37.25 13.56
CA ALA A 32 -43.52 -38.03 12.53
C ALA A 32 -42.95 -39.45 12.35
N GLN A 33 -41.70 -39.69 12.77
CA GLN A 33 -40.98 -40.96 12.64
C GLN A 33 -40.99 -41.57 11.23
N ASP A 34 -41.25 -40.74 10.21
CA ASP A 34 -41.32 -41.11 8.79
C ASP A 34 -40.28 -40.31 7.99
N GLY A 35 -39.42 -41.02 7.26
CA GLY A 35 -38.42 -40.41 6.39
C GLY A 35 -39.03 -39.54 5.27
N GLU A 36 -40.23 -39.88 4.80
CA GLU A 36 -40.96 -39.10 3.78
C GLU A 36 -41.43 -37.76 4.32
N ALA A 37 -41.83 -37.68 5.60
CA ALA A 37 -42.25 -36.43 6.23
C ALA A 37 -41.13 -35.38 6.22
N ARG A 38 -39.88 -35.82 6.37
CA ARG A 38 -38.70 -34.94 6.31
C ARG A 38 -38.40 -34.46 4.89
N ILE A 39 -38.55 -35.33 3.89
CA ILE A 39 -38.41 -34.94 2.47
C ILE A 39 -39.50 -33.94 2.08
N LEU A 40 -40.74 -34.22 2.47
CA LEU A 40 -41.88 -33.35 2.22
C LEU A 40 -41.71 -31.97 2.89
N TYR A 41 -41.27 -31.94 4.15
CA TYR A 41 -41.04 -30.69 4.85
C TYR A 41 -39.97 -29.84 4.16
N ARG A 42 -38.84 -30.42 3.73
CA ARG A 42 -37.81 -29.69 2.98
C ARG A 42 -38.36 -29.07 1.69
N GLN A 43 -39.27 -29.75 1.00
CA GLN A 43 -39.92 -29.20 -0.20
C GLN A 43 -40.86 -28.03 0.12
N LEU A 44 -41.60 -28.12 1.25
CA LEU A 44 -42.48 -27.06 1.72
C LEU A 44 -41.68 -25.85 2.18
N GLU A 45 -40.66 -26.06 3.00
CA GLU A 45 -39.74 -25.06 3.52
C GLU A 45 -39.07 -24.27 2.40
N ALA A 46 -38.62 -24.94 1.33
CA ALA A 46 -38.00 -24.26 0.19
C ALA A 46 -38.90 -23.18 -0.45
N ARG A 47 -40.23 -23.33 -0.35
CA ARG A 47 -41.24 -22.41 -0.90
C ARG A 47 -41.69 -21.32 0.09
N GLN A 48 -41.35 -21.44 1.37
CA GLN A 48 -41.73 -20.46 2.38
C GLN A 48 -41.03 -19.12 2.17
N ILE A 49 -41.70 -18.06 2.60
CA ILE A 49 -41.23 -16.67 2.45
C ILE A 49 -40.02 -16.35 3.35
N TRP A 50 -39.92 -17.00 4.52
CA TRP A 50 -38.75 -16.98 5.40
C TRP A 50 -38.05 -18.34 5.42
N GLN A 51 -36.79 -18.39 5.88
CA GLN A 51 -35.97 -19.60 6.03
C GLN A 51 -35.41 -19.69 7.45
N GLU A 52 -35.02 -20.90 7.87
CA GLU A 52 -34.37 -21.13 9.16
C GLU A 52 -32.95 -20.57 9.14
N ASP A 53 -32.68 -19.59 10.00
CA ASP A 53 -31.37 -18.94 10.13
C ASP A 53 -30.56 -19.45 11.35
N GLN A 54 -31.11 -20.37 12.15
CA GLN A 54 -30.51 -20.85 13.41
C GLN A 54 -30.84 -22.31 13.67
N ASN A 55 -29.96 -23.07 14.34
CA ASN A 55 -30.27 -24.45 14.74
C ASN A 55 -31.27 -24.46 15.92
N VAL A 56 -32.49 -24.95 15.66
CA VAL A 56 -33.58 -25.01 16.65
C VAL A 56 -33.79 -26.37 17.32
N SER A 57 -32.94 -27.37 17.04
CA SER A 57 -33.19 -28.77 17.42
C SER A 57 -33.39 -29.03 18.92
N SER A 58 -32.79 -28.23 19.79
CA SER A 58 -32.90 -28.35 21.26
C SER A 58 -33.79 -27.28 21.91
N TYR A 59 -34.52 -26.48 21.13
CA TYR A 59 -35.25 -25.30 21.62
C TYR A 59 -36.21 -25.62 22.79
N PHE A 60 -36.95 -26.73 22.70
CA PHE A 60 -37.98 -27.08 23.69
C PHE A 60 -37.46 -27.79 24.95
N GLU A 61 -36.20 -28.24 24.96
CA GLU A 61 -35.62 -28.94 26.11
C GLU A 61 -35.61 -28.06 27.36
N ALA A 62 -35.28 -26.76 27.21
CA ALA A 62 -35.28 -25.78 28.28
C ALA A 62 -36.67 -25.57 28.93
N TYR A 63 -37.73 -25.84 28.17
CA TYR A 63 -39.13 -25.67 28.61
C TYR A 63 -39.77 -26.99 29.08
N SER A 64 -39.03 -28.10 29.01
CA SER A 64 -39.52 -29.45 29.31
C SER A 64 -40.76 -29.85 28.49
N LEU A 65 -40.87 -29.36 27.25
CA LEU A 65 -41.94 -29.70 26.31
C LEU A 65 -41.44 -30.79 25.34
N ARG A 66 -42.14 -31.92 25.23
CA ARG A 66 -41.60 -33.13 24.58
C ARG A 66 -42.18 -33.47 23.22
N TYR A 67 -43.41 -33.06 22.94
CA TYR A 67 -44.09 -33.41 21.69
C TYR A 67 -45.07 -32.30 21.25
N PRO A 68 -45.49 -32.26 19.98
CA PRO A 68 -46.25 -31.14 19.43
C PRO A 68 -47.54 -30.80 20.20
N GLY A 69 -48.32 -31.81 20.59
CA GLY A 69 -49.55 -31.59 21.37
C GLY A 69 -49.32 -30.94 22.73
N GLU A 70 -48.26 -31.31 23.46
CA GLU A 70 -47.91 -30.69 24.74
C GLU A 70 -47.52 -29.22 24.57
N VAL A 71 -46.78 -28.88 23.51
CA VAL A 71 -46.44 -27.49 23.20
C VAL A 71 -47.72 -26.68 22.96
N LEU A 72 -48.66 -27.18 22.15
CA LEU A 72 -49.91 -26.46 21.86
C LEU A 72 -50.80 -26.28 23.10
N GLU A 73 -50.75 -27.19 24.06
CA GLU A 73 -51.51 -27.11 25.30
C GLU A 73 -50.89 -26.14 26.30
N ARG A 74 -49.55 -26.13 26.40
CA ARG A 74 -48.82 -25.48 27.51
C ARG A 74 -47.98 -24.27 27.09
N PHE A 75 -48.04 -23.84 25.83
CA PHE A 75 -47.20 -22.72 25.37
C PHE A 75 -47.43 -21.44 26.17
N GLU A 76 -48.64 -21.14 26.63
CA GLU A 76 -48.87 -19.93 27.44
C GLU A 76 -48.26 -20.02 28.83
N GLU A 77 -48.24 -21.22 29.41
CA GLU A 77 -47.59 -21.48 30.70
C GLU A 77 -46.06 -21.39 30.57
N LYS A 78 -45.50 -21.92 29.47
CA LYS A 78 -44.05 -22.10 29.30
C LYS A 78 -43.34 -20.99 28.53
N LEU A 79 -43.97 -20.45 27.50
CA LEU A 79 -43.41 -19.47 26.57
C LEU A 79 -44.05 -18.07 26.75
N GLY A 80 -45.27 -18.00 27.28
CA GLY A 80 -46.00 -16.76 27.55
C GLY A 80 -47.14 -16.48 26.57
N THR A 81 -47.80 -15.33 26.75
CA THR A 81 -49.05 -14.95 26.06
C THR A 81 -48.85 -13.94 24.92
N ASP A 82 -47.60 -13.70 24.50
CA ASP A 82 -47.30 -12.81 23.37
C ASP A 82 -47.98 -13.32 22.10
N ILE A 83 -48.66 -12.44 21.36
CA ILE A 83 -49.36 -12.79 20.12
C ILE A 83 -48.41 -13.39 19.07
N ARG A 84 -47.12 -13.00 19.10
CA ARG A 84 -46.07 -13.52 18.19
C ARG A 84 -45.86 -15.03 18.36
N ILE A 85 -46.01 -15.53 19.59
CA ILE A 85 -45.91 -16.95 19.93
C ILE A 85 -47.10 -17.72 19.33
N LEU A 86 -48.33 -17.19 19.51
CA LEU A 86 -49.52 -17.79 18.92
C LEU A 86 -49.45 -17.82 17.38
N ARG A 87 -49.00 -16.72 16.75
CA ARG A 87 -48.79 -16.65 15.29
C ARG A 87 -47.78 -17.70 14.83
N ALA A 88 -46.63 -17.80 15.51
CA ALA A 88 -45.59 -18.78 15.19
C ALA A 88 -46.10 -20.21 15.24
N LEU A 89 -46.72 -20.61 16.36
CA LEU A 89 -47.26 -21.98 16.52
C LEU A 89 -48.39 -22.27 15.54
N ALA A 90 -49.30 -21.32 15.31
CA ALA A 90 -50.41 -21.51 14.38
C ALA A 90 -49.94 -21.66 12.93
N LEU A 91 -48.99 -20.84 12.48
CA LEU A 91 -48.41 -20.94 11.14
C LEU A 91 -47.63 -22.23 10.97
N ALA A 92 -46.79 -22.58 11.93
CA ALA A 92 -46.00 -23.81 11.88
C ALA A 92 -46.91 -25.05 11.85
N LEU A 93 -47.97 -25.07 12.66
CA LEU A 93 -49.01 -26.10 12.59
C LEU A 93 -49.73 -26.12 11.23
N GLY A 94 -49.96 -24.96 10.61
CA GLY A 94 -50.56 -24.87 9.27
C GLY A 94 -49.66 -25.43 8.18
N TYR A 95 -48.41 -24.98 8.10
CA TYR A 95 -47.46 -25.38 7.06
C TYR A 95 -47.05 -26.85 7.18
N THR A 96 -46.95 -27.38 8.40
CA THR A 96 -46.61 -28.80 8.64
C THR A 96 -47.82 -29.74 8.61
N ARG A 97 -49.02 -29.28 8.25
CA ARG A 97 -50.25 -30.08 8.29
C ARG A 97 -50.14 -31.43 7.59
N ARG A 98 -49.37 -31.53 6.50
CA ARG A 98 -49.17 -32.77 5.74
C ARG A 98 -48.16 -33.73 6.37
N CYS A 99 -47.36 -33.25 7.32
CA CYS A 99 -46.39 -34.04 8.07
C CYS A 99 -46.96 -34.55 9.40
N GLN A 100 -48.17 -34.10 9.78
CA GLN A 100 -48.77 -34.40 11.08
C GLN A 100 -49.44 -35.77 11.09
N ALA A 101 -49.24 -36.51 12.18
CA ALA A 101 -49.97 -37.73 12.51
C ALA A 101 -50.82 -37.53 13.77
N ASP A 102 -51.94 -38.25 13.87
CA ASP A 102 -52.85 -38.12 15.03
C ASP A 102 -52.17 -38.51 16.36
N THR A 103 -51.15 -39.37 16.31
CA THR A 103 -50.33 -39.76 17.47
C THR A 103 -49.53 -38.61 18.09
N MET A 104 -49.39 -37.48 17.39
CA MET A 104 -48.69 -36.29 17.88
C MET A 104 -49.54 -35.45 18.85
N PHE A 105 -50.83 -35.75 18.98
CA PHE A 105 -51.78 -34.97 19.75
C PHE A 105 -52.60 -35.90 20.67
N VAL A 106 -52.58 -35.63 21.97
CA VAL A 106 -53.30 -36.42 22.96
C VAL A 106 -54.64 -35.75 23.26
N GLY A 107 -55.74 -36.50 23.19
CA GLY A 107 -57.08 -35.98 23.48
C GLY A 107 -57.49 -34.84 22.55
N ASN A 108 -57.93 -33.71 23.11
CA ASN A 108 -58.45 -32.57 22.36
C ASN A 108 -57.43 -31.45 22.11
N GLN A 109 -56.15 -31.61 22.47
CA GLN A 109 -55.10 -30.57 22.41
C GLN A 109 -55.12 -29.77 21.09
N ARG A 110 -55.11 -30.47 19.95
CA ARG A 110 -55.13 -29.82 18.62
C ARG A 110 -56.43 -29.06 18.36
N ASN A 111 -57.58 -29.66 18.68
CA ASN A 111 -58.88 -29.07 18.45
C ASN A 111 -59.10 -27.84 19.34
N ASP A 112 -58.67 -27.90 20.59
CA ASP A 112 -58.74 -26.80 21.55
C ASP A 112 -57.87 -25.62 21.08
N PHE A 113 -56.65 -25.91 20.60
CA PHE A 113 -55.78 -24.91 20.00
C PHE A 113 -56.41 -24.26 18.75
N ILE A 114 -57.00 -25.06 17.84
CA ILE A 114 -57.68 -24.53 16.64
C ILE A 114 -58.91 -23.69 17.01
N GLN A 115 -59.68 -24.09 18.03
CA GLN A 115 -60.83 -23.31 18.50
C GLN A 115 -60.39 -21.98 19.12
N LYS A 116 -59.29 -21.98 19.87
CA LYS A 116 -58.65 -20.76 20.35
C LYS A 116 -58.21 -19.86 19.20
N LEU A 117 -57.52 -20.43 18.20
CA LEU A 117 -57.10 -19.70 17.00
C LEU A 117 -58.29 -19.00 16.33
N ARG A 118 -59.42 -19.72 16.14
CA ARG A 118 -60.65 -19.14 15.56
C ARG A 118 -61.23 -17.98 16.36
N ARG A 119 -61.17 -18.05 17.70
CA ARG A 119 -61.65 -16.97 18.59
C ARG A 119 -60.74 -15.75 18.57
N THR A 120 -59.43 -15.96 18.45
CA THR A 120 -58.43 -14.89 18.50
C THR A 120 -58.14 -14.25 17.14
N ALA A 121 -58.31 -14.99 16.03
CA ALA A 121 -57.82 -14.57 14.71
C ALA A 121 -58.34 -13.20 14.26
N GLY A 122 -59.60 -12.85 14.55
CA GLY A 122 -60.15 -11.52 14.24
C GLY A 122 -59.75 -11.01 12.85
N THR A 123 -59.10 -9.85 12.81
CA THR A 123 -58.51 -9.26 11.58
C THR A 123 -57.00 -9.48 11.45
N ASP A 124 -56.39 -10.32 12.29
CA ASP A 124 -54.96 -10.65 12.26
C ASP A 124 -54.63 -11.48 11.02
N VAL A 125 -53.80 -10.92 10.12
CA VAL A 125 -53.51 -11.55 8.83
C VAL A 125 -52.79 -12.89 8.98
N TYR A 126 -51.90 -13.03 9.96
CA TYR A 126 -51.10 -14.23 10.15
C TYR A 126 -51.94 -15.37 10.71
N LEU A 127 -52.80 -15.07 11.69
CA LEU A 127 -53.73 -16.08 12.23
C LEU A 127 -54.79 -16.49 11.21
N GLN A 128 -55.29 -15.57 10.38
CA GLN A 128 -56.19 -15.91 9.27
C GLN A 128 -55.47 -16.75 8.21
N GLY A 129 -54.21 -16.45 7.91
CA GLY A 129 -53.36 -17.29 7.06
C GLY A 129 -53.15 -18.69 7.63
N ALA A 130 -52.92 -18.83 8.94
CA ALA A 130 -52.84 -20.12 9.61
C ALA A 130 -54.16 -20.91 9.50
N LEU A 131 -55.31 -20.24 9.67
CA LEU A 131 -56.62 -20.87 9.47
C LEU A 131 -56.84 -21.33 8.03
N TYR A 132 -56.36 -20.57 7.04
CA TYR A 132 -56.34 -21.01 5.64
C TYR A 132 -55.50 -22.28 5.45
N LEU A 133 -54.29 -22.33 6.01
CA LEU A 133 -53.39 -23.49 5.90
C LEU A 133 -53.99 -24.75 6.56
N LEU A 134 -54.71 -24.56 7.68
CA LEU A 134 -55.34 -25.62 8.45
C LEU A 134 -56.68 -26.12 7.87
N GLU A 135 -57.40 -25.27 7.13
CA GLU A 135 -58.68 -25.63 6.49
C GLU A 135 -58.49 -26.84 5.59
N THR A 136 -59.33 -27.86 5.70
CA THR A 136 -59.26 -29.09 4.90
C THR A 136 -60.14 -29.03 3.66
N ASP A 137 -61.30 -28.38 3.78
CA ASP A 137 -62.26 -28.22 2.71
C ASP A 137 -61.73 -27.28 1.61
N ALA A 138 -61.69 -27.76 0.37
CA ALA A 138 -61.07 -27.03 -0.74
C ALA A 138 -61.81 -25.73 -1.08
N PHE A 139 -63.15 -25.74 -1.00
CA PHE A 139 -63.98 -24.58 -1.33
C PHE A 139 -63.84 -23.47 -0.28
N ARG A 140 -63.95 -23.83 1.01
CA ARG A 140 -63.72 -22.89 2.12
C ARG A 140 -62.29 -22.38 2.13
N ARG A 141 -61.30 -23.24 1.85
CA ARG A 141 -59.90 -22.83 1.76
C ARG A 141 -59.72 -21.77 0.66
N ARG A 142 -60.28 -22.00 -0.53
CA ARG A 142 -60.23 -21.02 -1.63
C ARG A 142 -60.92 -19.71 -1.27
N THR A 143 -62.13 -19.79 -0.72
CA THR A 143 -62.92 -18.61 -0.31
C THR A 143 -62.13 -17.75 0.69
N ARG A 144 -61.50 -18.36 1.70
CA ARG A 144 -60.65 -17.66 2.67
C ARG A 144 -59.47 -16.95 2.02
N LEU A 145 -58.83 -17.59 1.03
CA LEU A 145 -57.69 -16.98 0.33
C LEU A 145 -58.15 -15.79 -0.54
N ASP A 146 -59.29 -15.93 -1.22
CA ASP A 146 -59.86 -14.87 -2.03
C ASP A 146 -60.27 -13.66 -1.15
N GLU A 147 -60.84 -13.90 0.03
CA GLU A 147 -61.15 -12.87 1.03
C GLU A 147 -59.89 -12.16 1.55
N LEU A 148 -58.82 -12.90 1.81
CA LEU A 148 -57.53 -12.33 2.21
C LEU A 148 -56.92 -11.49 1.08
N ALA A 149 -56.91 -11.99 -0.15
CA ALA A 149 -56.31 -11.29 -1.29
C ALA A 149 -57.09 -10.03 -1.68
N ALA A 150 -58.41 -10.01 -1.48
CA ALA A 150 -59.26 -8.85 -1.74
C ALA A 150 -59.08 -7.71 -0.72
N ARG A 151 -58.50 -7.99 0.45
CA ARG A 151 -58.25 -6.98 1.49
C ARG A 151 -57.13 -6.04 1.06
N GLU A 152 -57.30 -4.75 1.33
CA GLU A 152 -56.25 -3.77 1.14
C GLU A 152 -55.27 -3.77 2.32
N TYR A 153 -53.99 -3.93 2.02
CA TYR A 153 -52.90 -3.94 3.00
C TYR A 153 -52.13 -2.61 2.96
N ALA A 154 -51.84 -2.10 4.16
CA ALA A 154 -50.97 -0.93 4.33
C ALA A 154 -49.49 -1.32 4.44
N ARG A 155 -49.20 -2.57 4.83
CA ARG A 155 -47.85 -3.06 5.11
C ARG A 155 -47.41 -4.04 4.03
N THR A 156 -46.21 -3.82 3.49
CA THR A 156 -45.61 -4.66 2.44
C THR A 156 -45.47 -6.10 2.91
N GLU A 157 -45.03 -6.32 4.14
CA GLU A 157 -44.84 -7.65 4.73
C GLU A 157 -46.14 -8.47 4.82
N GLU A 158 -47.28 -7.84 5.11
CA GLU A 158 -48.57 -8.53 5.20
C GLU A 158 -49.06 -8.96 3.81
N ALA A 159 -48.96 -8.07 2.83
CA ALA A 159 -49.32 -8.39 1.44
C ALA A 159 -48.45 -9.52 0.88
N LEU A 160 -47.14 -9.51 1.18
CA LEU A 160 -46.23 -10.57 0.76
C LEU A 160 -46.49 -11.89 1.48
N PHE A 161 -46.86 -11.85 2.76
CA PHE A 161 -47.31 -13.05 3.46
C PHE A 161 -48.55 -13.67 2.81
N VAL A 162 -49.56 -12.87 2.47
CA VAL A 162 -50.77 -13.35 1.79
C VAL A 162 -50.43 -13.90 0.41
N LEU A 163 -49.56 -13.23 -0.35
CA LEU A 163 -49.04 -13.72 -1.62
C LEU A 163 -48.36 -15.11 -1.45
N SER A 164 -47.67 -15.34 -0.34
CA SER A 164 -47.01 -16.62 -0.06
C SER A 164 -47.96 -17.79 0.20
N LEU A 165 -49.24 -17.53 0.44
CA LEU A 165 -50.26 -18.56 0.64
C LEU A 165 -50.77 -19.17 -0.68
N PHE A 166 -50.51 -18.52 -1.81
CA PHE A 166 -50.87 -19.03 -3.13
C PHE A 166 -49.93 -20.16 -3.56
N ASN A 167 -50.53 -21.28 -4.00
CA ASN A 167 -49.76 -22.39 -4.57
C ASN A 167 -49.34 -22.12 -6.03
N ASP A 168 -50.17 -21.36 -6.76
CA ASP A 168 -49.95 -20.99 -8.16
C ASP A 168 -49.44 -19.55 -8.26
N PRO A 169 -48.19 -19.34 -8.71
CA PRO A 169 -47.59 -18.01 -8.79
C PRO A 169 -48.34 -17.04 -9.71
N GLU A 170 -48.88 -17.50 -10.84
CA GLU A 170 -49.58 -16.64 -11.80
C GLU A 170 -50.86 -16.08 -11.19
N THR A 171 -51.70 -16.95 -10.61
CA THR A 171 -52.94 -16.56 -9.93
C THR A 171 -52.65 -15.62 -8.75
N GLY A 172 -51.68 -15.96 -7.90
CA GLY A 172 -51.32 -15.16 -6.75
C GLY A 172 -50.80 -13.78 -7.13
N TYR A 173 -49.90 -13.72 -8.12
CA TYR A 173 -49.38 -12.45 -8.62
C TYR A 173 -50.48 -11.60 -9.23
N GLN A 174 -51.35 -12.17 -10.06
CA GLN A 174 -52.45 -11.45 -10.68
C GLN A 174 -53.39 -10.83 -9.62
N ALA A 175 -53.74 -11.60 -8.59
CA ALA A 175 -54.61 -11.13 -7.51
C ALA A 175 -53.97 -9.99 -6.69
N MET A 176 -52.69 -10.11 -6.37
CA MET A 176 -52.01 -9.16 -5.47
C MET A 176 -51.33 -7.99 -6.20
N ARG A 177 -51.13 -8.07 -7.52
CA ARG A 177 -50.36 -7.09 -8.33
C ARG A 177 -50.71 -5.63 -8.05
N PRO A 178 -51.98 -5.20 -8.00
CA PRO A 178 -52.32 -3.80 -7.74
C PRO A 178 -51.68 -3.29 -6.43
N GLN A 179 -51.71 -4.11 -5.38
CA GLN A 179 -51.12 -3.79 -4.09
C GLN A 179 -49.59 -3.85 -4.14
N LEU A 180 -49.02 -4.87 -4.79
CA LEU A 180 -47.56 -5.03 -4.90
C LEU A 180 -46.88 -3.84 -5.59
N THR A 181 -47.50 -3.28 -6.65
CA THR A 181 -46.93 -2.11 -7.34
C THR A 181 -46.84 -0.86 -6.45
N ARG A 182 -47.79 -0.71 -5.51
CA ARG A 182 -47.82 0.36 -4.51
C ARG A 182 -46.83 0.09 -3.37
N LEU A 183 -46.86 -1.13 -2.84
CA LEU A 183 -46.12 -1.57 -1.64
C LEU A 183 -44.64 -1.89 -1.87
N PHE A 184 -44.19 -2.07 -3.11
CA PHE A 184 -42.76 -1.98 -3.47
C PHE A 184 -42.38 -0.61 -4.03
N GLY A 185 -43.36 0.28 -4.18
CA GLY A 185 -43.15 1.66 -4.59
C GLY A 185 -43.00 2.59 -3.39
N PRO A 186 -43.59 3.80 -3.45
CA PRO A 186 -43.46 4.80 -2.39
C PRO A 186 -44.05 4.39 -1.03
N GLU A 187 -44.96 3.42 -0.98
CA GLU A 187 -45.65 3.01 0.25
C GLU A 187 -45.01 1.78 0.91
N ARG A 188 -43.76 1.49 0.53
CA ARG A 188 -43.00 0.37 1.10
C ARG A 188 -42.73 0.56 2.58
N THR A 189 -42.99 -0.49 3.36
CA THR A 189 -42.71 -0.55 4.80
C THR A 189 -41.50 -1.40 5.18
N ILE A 190 -40.98 -2.21 4.26
CA ILE A 190 -39.82 -3.08 4.46
C ILE A 190 -38.50 -2.42 4.03
N SER A 191 -37.41 -2.73 4.73
CA SER A 191 -36.06 -2.25 4.40
C SER A 191 -35.32 -3.30 3.58
N MET A 192 -34.84 -2.96 2.38
CA MET A 192 -34.11 -3.95 1.57
C MET A 192 -32.77 -4.35 2.19
N ALA A 193 -32.25 -3.58 3.16
CA ALA A 193 -31.05 -3.96 3.89
C ALA A 193 -31.35 -5.05 4.94
N ARG A 194 -32.50 -4.97 5.65
CA ARG A 194 -32.83 -5.85 6.79
C ARG A 194 -33.89 -6.92 6.50
N ASP A 195 -34.48 -6.87 5.30
CA ASP A 195 -35.54 -7.77 4.84
C ASP A 195 -35.21 -8.34 3.46
N PHE A 196 -33.93 -8.40 3.08
CA PHE A 196 -33.54 -8.85 1.74
C PHE A 196 -33.97 -10.28 1.44
N GLY A 197 -34.05 -11.15 2.46
CA GLY A 197 -34.53 -12.54 2.29
C GLY A 197 -35.96 -12.61 1.75
N VAL A 198 -36.78 -11.61 2.08
CA VAL A 198 -38.15 -11.46 1.56
C VAL A 198 -38.13 -11.10 0.07
N LEU A 199 -37.24 -10.19 -0.34
CA LEU A 199 -37.06 -9.84 -1.75
C LEU A 199 -36.46 -11.02 -2.53
N GLU A 200 -35.50 -11.74 -1.95
CA GLU A 200 -34.93 -12.97 -2.52
C GLU A 200 -36.02 -14.01 -2.81
N TRP A 201 -36.90 -14.26 -1.84
CA TRP A 201 -38.06 -15.13 -2.03
C TRP A 201 -38.93 -14.65 -3.19
N PHE A 202 -39.27 -13.37 -3.21
CA PHE A 202 -40.13 -12.79 -4.23
C PHE A 202 -39.51 -12.88 -5.62
N ILE A 203 -38.20 -12.59 -5.77
CA ILE A 203 -37.49 -12.74 -7.05
C ILE A 203 -37.51 -14.21 -7.49
N ARG A 204 -37.20 -15.15 -6.59
CA ARG A 204 -37.13 -16.57 -6.95
C ARG A 204 -38.45 -17.09 -7.53
N PHE A 205 -39.58 -16.74 -6.93
CA PHE A 205 -40.87 -17.33 -7.28
C PHE A 205 -41.73 -16.48 -8.22
N TYR A 206 -41.53 -15.16 -8.24
CA TYR A 206 -42.40 -14.23 -8.94
C TYR A 206 -41.68 -13.37 -10.00
N ALA A 207 -40.39 -13.57 -10.26
CA ALA A 207 -39.66 -12.77 -11.26
C ALA A 207 -40.26 -12.88 -12.67
N GLU A 208 -40.64 -14.08 -13.11
CA GLU A 208 -41.22 -14.26 -14.45
C GLU A 208 -42.58 -13.57 -14.57
N GLU A 209 -43.43 -13.69 -13.55
CA GLU A 209 -44.72 -12.98 -13.53
C GLU A 209 -44.53 -11.46 -13.51
N ALA A 210 -43.61 -10.95 -12.69
CA ALA A 210 -43.31 -9.52 -12.65
C ALA A 210 -42.77 -8.99 -13.99
N LYS A 211 -42.01 -9.79 -14.75
CA LYS A 211 -41.46 -9.41 -16.06
C LYS A 211 -42.52 -9.38 -17.17
N ARG A 212 -43.60 -10.17 -17.06
CA ARG A 212 -44.69 -10.21 -18.06
C ARG A 212 -45.44 -8.88 -18.17
N TYR A 213 -45.60 -8.16 -17.06
CA TYR A 213 -46.31 -6.87 -17.04
C TYR A 213 -45.37 -5.71 -17.39
N ARG A 214 -45.58 -5.10 -18.57
CA ARG A 214 -44.72 -4.02 -19.10
C ARG A 214 -45.24 -2.60 -18.82
N GLY A 215 -46.27 -2.47 -17.99
CA GLY A 215 -46.86 -1.18 -17.63
C GLY A 215 -45.88 -0.25 -16.92
N LYS A 216 -46.22 1.05 -16.88
CA LYS A 216 -45.43 2.07 -16.16
C LYS A 216 -45.41 1.78 -14.65
N ASN A 217 -46.53 1.34 -14.09
CA ASN A 217 -46.66 1.02 -12.66
C ASN A 217 -45.82 -0.20 -12.24
N ASP A 218 -45.49 -1.08 -13.19
CA ASP A 218 -44.69 -2.30 -12.94
C ASP A 218 -43.18 -2.04 -13.05
N LEU A 219 -42.77 -0.82 -13.42
CA LEU A 219 -41.37 -0.51 -13.72
C LEU A 219 -40.46 -0.74 -12.51
N VAL A 220 -40.90 -0.37 -11.30
CA VAL A 220 -40.13 -0.55 -10.06
C VAL A 220 -39.91 -2.04 -9.78
N LEU A 221 -40.97 -2.84 -9.78
CA LEU A 221 -40.91 -4.30 -9.59
C LEU A 221 -39.99 -4.96 -10.61
N ARG A 222 -40.15 -4.66 -11.90
CA ARG A 222 -39.27 -5.19 -12.96
C ARG A 222 -37.81 -4.80 -12.76
N THR A 223 -37.56 -3.63 -12.20
CA THR A 223 -36.21 -3.14 -11.93
C THR A 223 -35.59 -3.86 -10.74
N LEU A 224 -36.35 -4.11 -9.67
CA LEU A 224 -35.92 -4.94 -8.55
C LEU A 224 -35.53 -6.36 -9.00
N MET A 225 -36.25 -6.94 -9.97
CA MET A 225 -35.93 -8.29 -10.49
C MET A 225 -34.55 -8.37 -11.18
N LYS A 226 -33.96 -7.23 -11.55
CA LYS A 226 -32.63 -7.18 -12.17
C LYS A 226 -31.48 -7.18 -11.16
N LEU A 227 -31.74 -6.87 -9.88
CA LEU A 227 -30.71 -6.73 -8.84
C LEU A 227 -29.70 -7.88 -8.79
N PRO A 228 -30.10 -9.16 -8.88
CA PRO A 228 -29.15 -10.28 -8.79
C PRO A 228 -28.30 -10.49 -10.04
N TYR A 229 -28.61 -9.81 -11.15
CA TYR A 229 -28.09 -10.13 -12.48
C TYR A 229 -27.21 -9.03 -13.08
N MET A 230 -27.10 -7.87 -12.42
CA MET A 230 -26.32 -6.74 -12.93
C MET A 230 -25.73 -5.89 -11.81
N ASN A 231 -24.74 -5.06 -12.17
CA ASN A 231 -24.25 -3.98 -11.31
C ASN A 231 -25.15 -2.74 -11.49
N MET A 232 -25.86 -2.37 -10.43
CA MET A 232 -26.72 -1.19 -10.35
C MET A 232 -25.87 0.05 -10.07
N LYS A 233 -25.29 0.63 -11.12
CA LYS A 233 -24.47 1.83 -10.98
C LYS A 233 -25.34 3.06 -10.66
N PRO A 234 -24.85 4.03 -9.85
CA PRO A 234 -25.60 5.26 -9.54
C PRO A 234 -26.07 6.07 -10.76
N ASP A 235 -25.32 6.02 -11.87
CA ASP A 235 -25.64 6.69 -13.13
C ASP A 235 -26.54 5.87 -14.07
N SER A 236 -26.91 4.65 -13.67
CA SER A 236 -27.77 3.79 -14.49
C SER A 236 -29.25 4.20 -14.42
N ARG A 237 -29.97 3.87 -15.49
CA ARG A 237 -31.42 4.06 -15.57
C ARG A 237 -32.13 3.29 -14.45
N GLU A 238 -31.74 2.05 -14.21
CA GLU A 238 -32.32 1.18 -13.18
C GLU A 238 -32.18 1.78 -11.78
N PHE A 239 -31.00 2.30 -11.45
CA PHE A 239 -30.76 2.96 -10.18
C PHE A 239 -31.66 4.20 -10.02
N SER A 240 -31.76 5.02 -11.07
CA SER A 240 -32.62 6.21 -11.07
C SER A 240 -34.11 5.88 -10.88
N VAL A 241 -34.58 4.76 -11.46
CA VAL A 241 -35.96 4.28 -11.27
C VAL A 241 -36.23 3.95 -9.81
N LEU A 242 -35.35 3.19 -9.16
CA LEU A 242 -35.53 2.83 -7.75
C LEU A 242 -35.41 4.07 -6.85
N HIS A 243 -34.45 4.95 -7.10
CA HIS A 243 -34.28 6.17 -6.32
C HIS A 243 -35.53 7.08 -6.41
N THR A 244 -36.11 7.22 -7.60
CA THR A 244 -37.36 7.97 -7.80
C THR A 244 -38.56 7.33 -7.07
N ALA A 245 -38.52 6.02 -6.86
CA ALA A 245 -39.54 5.28 -6.11
C ALA A 245 -39.34 5.34 -4.57
N GLY A 246 -38.36 6.12 -4.08
CA GLY A 246 -38.13 6.33 -2.65
C GLY A 246 -37.12 5.37 -2.01
N TYR A 247 -36.31 4.66 -2.79
CA TYR A 247 -35.18 3.88 -2.28
C TYR A 247 -33.95 4.78 -2.11
N SER A 248 -33.27 4.71 -0.96
CA SER A 248 -32.05 5.49 -0.76
C SER A 248 -30.89 4.94 -1.60
N MET A 249 -29.86 5.76 -1.84
CA MET A 249 -28.68 5.31 -2.58
C MET A 249 -27.95 4.18 -1.86
N GLU A 250 -27.88 4.25 -0.53
CA GLU A 250 -27.30 3.20 0.31
C GLU A 250 -28.15 1.93 0.23
N GLU A 251 -29.48 2.05 0.29
CA GLU A 251 -30.39 0.91 0.24
C GLU A 251 -30.29 0.14 -1.09
N ILE A 252 -30.26 0.86 -2.23
CA ILE A 252 -30.09 0.22 -3.55
C ILE A 252 -28.74 -0.48 -3.65
N THR A 253 -27.67 0.20 -3.22
CA THR A 253 -26.31 -0.33 -3.31
C THR A 253 -26.13 -1.55 -2.41
N MET A 254 -26.67 -1.49 -1.19
CA MET A 254 -26.68 -2.61 -0.24
C MET A 254 -27.47 -3.79 -0.81
N ALA A 255 -28.69 -3.55 -1.31
CA ALA A 255 -29.52 -4.59 -1.90
C ALA A 255 -28.84 -5.27 -3.10
N ASN A 256 -28.14 -4.51 -3.95
CA ASN A 256 -27.38 -5.08 -5.06
C ASN A 256 -26.20 -5.95 -4.57
N SER A 257 -25.54 -5.54 -3.48
CA SER A 257 -24.49 -6.34 -2.81
C SER A 257 -25.05 -7.61 -2.19
N LEU A 258 -26.17 -7.53 -1.47
CA LEU A 258 -26.84 -8.69 -0.86
C LEU A 258 -27.34 -9.69 -1.91
N ALA A 259 -27.81 -9.21 -3.07
CA ALA A 259 -28.28 -10.05 -4.17
C ALA A 259 -27.21 -11.01 -4.73
N VAL A 260 -25.93 -10.65 -4.62
CA VAL A 260 -24.79 -11.52 -5.01
C VAL A 260 -24.68 -12.76 -4.11
N TRP A 261 -25.31 -12.75 -2.94
CA TRP A 261 -25.25 -13.81 -1.93
C TRP A 261 -26.58 -14.54 -1.74
N ALA A 262 -27.58 -14.22 -2.55
CA ALA A 262 -28.93 -14.77 -2.47
C ALA A 262 -29.01 -16.15 -3.14
N ASP A 263 -28.53 -17.18 -2.44
CA ASP A 263 -28.37 -18.55 -2.94
C ASP A 263 -29.66 -19.18 -3.49
N ARG A 264 -30.84 -18.69 -3.09
CA ARG A 264 -32.12 -19.22 -3.60
C ARG A 264 -32.43 -18.73 -5.02
N ILE A 265 -31.75 -17.70 -5.52
CA ILE A 265 -31.98 -17.12 -6.85
C ILE A 265 -31.15 -17.86 -7.91
N PRO A 266 -31.78 -18.51 -8.91
CA PRO A 266 -31.06 -19.17 -9.98
C PRO A 266 -30.35 -18.15 -10.88
N ASP A 267 -29.21 -18.55 -11.43
CA ASP A 267 -28.42 -17.79 -12.42
C ASP A 267 -27.97 -16.39 -11.98
N ARG A 268 -28.03 -16.09 -10.67
CA ARG A 268 -27.51 -14.83 -10.13
C ARG A 268 -26.02 -14.67 -10.44
N LEU A 269 -25.53 -13.44 -10.34
CA LEU A 269 -24.11 -13.14 -10.48
C LEU A 269 -23.27 -14.03 -9.55
N SER A 270 -22.25 -14.66 -10.13
CA SER A 270 -21.24 -15.38 -9.36
C SER A 270 -20.46 -14.40 -8.49
N SER A 271 -20.32 -14.71 -7.20
CA SER A 271 -19.52 -13.92 -6.26
C SER A 271 -18.03 -13.84 -6.65
N LYS A 272 -17.56 -14.78 -7.48
CA LYS A 272 -16.18 -14.81 -8.03
C LYS A 272 -16.03 -14.04 -9.34
N GLY A 273 -17.10 -13.47 -9.88
CA GLY A 273 -17.08 -12.74 -11.14
C GLY A 273 -16.64 -11.29 -10.98
N ILE A 274 -16.07 -10.70 -12.03
CA ILE A 274 -15.66 -9.28 -12.04
C ILE A 274 -16.80 -8.31 -11.71
N VAL A 275 -18.05 -8.66 -12.05
CA VAL A 275 -19.22 -7.83 -11.75
C VAL A 275 -19.50 -7.81 -10.24
N ALA A 276 -19.34 -8.94 -9.56
CA ALA A 276 -19.50 -9.02 -8.11
C ALA A 276 -18.40 -8.23 -7.37
N GLU A 277 -17.14 -8.33 -7.84
CA GLU A 277 -16.04 -7.51 -7.32
C GLU A 277 -16.35 -6.00 -7.43
N LYS A 278 -16.89 -5.56 -8.58
CA LYS A 278 -17.33 -4.16 -8.78
C LYS A 278 -18.44 -3.75 -7.81
N ILE A 279 -19.44 -4.62 -7.61
CA ILE A 279 -20.56 -4.36 -6.69
C ILE A 279 -20.03 -4.21 -5.25
N ALA A 280 -19.14 -5.10 -4.82
CA ALA A 280 -18.53 -5.03 -3.48
C ALA A 280 -17.75 -3.73 -3.26
N VAL A 281 -16.94 -3.32 -4.24
CA VAL A 281 -16.20 -2.03 -4.21
C VAL A 281 -17.16 -0.84 -4.11
N ALA A 282 -18.21 -0.81 -4.93
CA ALA A 282 -19.20 0.27 -4.91
C ALA A 282 -19.94 0.33 -3.56
N CYS A 283 -20.35 -0.82 -3.04
CA CYS A 283 -21.02 -0.96 -1.75
C CYS A 283 -20.18 -0.45 -0.59
N VAL A 284 -18.97 -0.97 -0.42
CA VAL A 284 -18.09 -0.56 0.68
C VAL A 284 -17.73 0.93 0.60
N ARG A 285 -17.46 1.45 -0.59
CA ARG A 285 -17.17 2.89 -0.76
C ARG A 285 -18.36 3.77 -0.39
N MET A 286 -19.56 3.41 -0.84
CA MET A 286 -20.77 4.18 -0.53
C MET A 286 -21.01 4.22 0.98
N LEU A 287 -20.99 3.06 1.63
CA LEU A 287 -21.34 2.94 3.04
C LEU A 287 -20.30 3.60 3.96
N LEU A 288 -19.00 3.46 3.67
CA LEU A 288 -17.94 4.08 4.47
C LEU A 288 -17.86 5.60 4.30
N ASN A 289 -18.29 6.13 3.15
CA ASN A 289 -18.32 7.57 2.91
C ASN A 289 -19.61 8.25 3.42
N GLY A 290 -20.58 7.48 3.91
CA GLY A 290 -21.83 8.00 4.46
C GLY A 290 -21.62 8.99 5.61
N PRO A 291 -22.44 10.04 5.73
CA PRO A 291 -22.24 11.13 6.69
C PRO A 291 -22.62 10.77 8.15
N ASP A 292 -23.51 9.78 8.32
CA ASP A 292 -24.14 9.45 9.60
C ASP A 292 -23.57 8.19 10.26
N GLY A 293 -22.57 7.56 9.63
CA GLY A 293 -22.02 6.28 10.06
C GLY A 293 -22.91 5.12 9.64
N GLN A 294 -22.59 3.92 10.12
CA GLN A 294 -23.36 2.71 9.84
C GLN A 294 -23.71 1.97 11.14
N PRO A 295 -24.82 1.21 11.17
CA PRO A 295 -25.10 0.27 12.24
C PRO A 295 -24.01 -0.81 12.36
N GLU A 296 -23.88 -1.43 13.54
CA GLU A 296 -22.87 -2.46 13.82
C GLU A 296 -22.98 -3.66 12.86
N GLU A 297 -24.19 -4.08 12.51
CA GLU A 297 -24.43 -5.20 11.60
C GLU A 297 -23.91 -4.91 10.19
N ILE A 298 -23.98 -3.64 9.77
CA ILE A 298 -23.45 -3.19 8.48
C ILE A 298 -21.93 -3.13 8.50
N TYR A 299 -21.31 -2.68 9.60
CA TYR A 299 -19.87 -2.77 9.76
C TYR A 299 -19.39 -4.22 9.80
N ALA A 300 -20.13 -5.13 10.44
CA ALA A 300 -19.85 -6.56 10.42
C ALA A 300 -19.90 -7.13 9.00
N TYR A 301 -20.88 -6.71 8.18
CA TYR A 301 -20.96 -7.09 6.78
C TYR A 301 -19.80 -6.54 5.95
N ILE A 302 -19.40 -5.30 6.16
CA ILE A 302 -18.22 -4.70 5.48
C ILE A 302 -16.94 -5.47 5.87
N SER A 303 -16.76 -5.78 7.17
CA SER A 303 -15.66 -6.64 7.64
C SER A 303 -15.63 -7.99 6.94
N TRP A 304 -16.79 -8.63 6.82
CA TRP A 304 -16.91 -9.90 6.13
C TRP A 304 -16.59 -9.79 4.63
N LEU A 305 -17.03 -8.72 3.96
CA LEU A 305 -16.65 -8.46 2.56
C LEU A 305 -15.13 -8.31 2.40
N PHE A 306 -14.43 -7.66 3.33
CA PHE A 306 -12.96 -7.60 3.31
C PHE A 306 -12.30 -8.98 3.48
N GLN A 307 -12.91 -9.90 4.23
CA GLN A 307 -12.40 -11.26 4.36
C GLN A 307 -12.63 -12.08 3.09
N VAL A 308 -13.84 -12.02 2.54
CA VAL A 308 -14.20 -12.76 1.32
C VAL A 308 -13.41 -12.25 0.12
N TYR A 309 -13.27 -10.93 -0.01
CA TYR A 309 -12.49 -10.29 -1.06
C TYR A 309 -11.10 -9.86 -0.59
N LYS A 310 -10.49 -10.63 0.32
CA LYS A 310 -9.08 -10.49 0.69
C LYS A 310 -8.14 -10.73 -0.50
N LYS A 311 -8.65 -11.41 -1.53
CA LYS A 311 -8.04 -11.54 -2.85
C LYS A 311 -9.15 -11.59 -3.90
N PHE A 312 -9.05 -10.75 -4.92
CA PHE A 312 -9.92 -10.82 -6.10
C PHE A 312 -9.53 -11.98 -7.01
N GLU A 313 -10.54 -12.63 -7.58
CA GLU A 313 -10.37 -13.78 -8.46
C GLU A 313 -10.04 -13.30 -9.88
N VAL A 314 -10.75 -12.27 -10.36
CA VAL A 314 -10.57 -11.72 -11.72
C VAL A 314 -9.72 -10.45 -11.73
N ARG A 315 -9.62 -9.75 -10.59
CA ARG A 315 -8.87 -8.48 -10.41
C ARG A 315 -9.49 -7.31 -11.16
N TYR A 316 -10.69 -6.90 -10.73
CA TYR A 316 -11.32 -5.66 -11.19
C TYR A 316 -10.31 -4.49 -11.23
N GLU A 317 -10.17 -3.86 -12.41
CA GLU A 317 -9.25 -2.73 -12.66
C GLU A 317 -7.77 -3.00 -12.29
N GLY A 318 -7.37 -4.28 -12.25
CA GLY A 318 -6.02 -4.69 -11.88
C GLY A 318 -5.75 -4.67 -10.37
N TYR A 319 -6.73 -4.32 -9.54
CA TYR A 319 -6.59 -4.37 -8.08
C TYR A 319 -6.52 -5.82 -7.59
N GLN A 320 -5.66 -6.05 -6.59
CA GLN A 320 -5.44 -7.39 -6.04
C GLN A 320 -6.50 -7.82 -5.02
N ASP A 321 -7.08 -6.85 -4.31
CA ASP A 321 -8.05 -7.08 -3.24
C ASP A 321 -8.99 -5.88 -3.09
N LEU A 322 -10.02 -6.05 -2.24
CA LEU A 322 -11.03 -5.01 -1.99
C LEU A 322 -10.44 -3.73 -1.39
N TRP A 323 -9.44 -3.84 -0.51
CA TRP A 323 -8.83 -2.67 0.12
C TRP A 323 -8.13 -1.78 -0.90
N ALA A 324 -7.30 -2.38 -1.77
CA ALA A 324 -6.60 -1.68 -2.83
C ALA A 324 -7.56 -0.95 -3.78
N ALA A 325 -8.71 -1.56 -4.08
CA ALA A 325 -9.71 -1.01 -4.99
C ALA A 325 -10.50 0.17 -4.42
N ILE A 326 -10.67 0.25 -3.09
CA ILE A 326 -11.45 1.34 -2.48
C ILE A 326 -10.59 2.52 -2.06
N GLN A 327 -9.29 2.32 -1.77
CA GLN A 327 -8.44 3.27 -1.05
C GLN A 327 -8.45 4.70 -1.63
N THR A 328 -8.40 4.84 -2.96
CA THR A 328 -8.36 6.14 -3.65
C THR A 328 -9.69 6.88 -3.62
N GLY A 329 -10.79 6.17 -3.39
CA GLY A 329 -12.15 6.71 -3.38
C GLY A 329 -12.77 6.84 -2.00
N LEU A 330 -12.01 6.59 -0.94
CA LEU A 330 -12.45 6.77 0.44
C LEU A 330 -12.34 8.24 0.86
N ALA A 331 -13.37 8.71 1.54
CA ALA A 331 -13.45 10.02 2.18
C ALA A 331 -14.48 9.95 3.35
N PRO A 332 -14.27 9.08 4.34
CA PRO A 332 -15.16 8.96 5.48
C PRO A 332 -15.23 10.28 6.25
N THR A 333 -16.45 10.71 6.59
CA THR A 333 -16.72 11.92 7.37
C THR A 333 -17.40 11.62 8.70
N ALA A 334 -18.11 10.49 8.81
CA ALA A 334 -18.75 10.07 10.05
C ALA A 334 -17.69 9.69 11.12
N PRO A 335 -17.78 10.24 12.36
CA PRO A 335 -16.86 9.90 13.46
C PRO A 335 -16.79 8.41 13.75
N GLN A 336 -17.95 7.73 13.81
CA GLN A 336 -18.07 6.31 14.09
C GLN A 336 -17.39 5.46 13.01
N THR A 337 -17.50 5.84 11.72
CA THR A 337 -16.80 5.14 10.64
C THR A 337 -15.29 5.31 10.76
N ILE A 338 -14.81 6.53 11.02
CA ILE A 338 -13.38 6.79 11.19
C ILE A 338 -12.83 6.00 12.38
N LEU A 339 -13.56 5.97 13.50
CA LEU A 339 -13.22 5.19 14.68
C LEU A 339 -13.10 3.70 14.35
N TRP A 340 -14.16 3.13 13.78
CA TRP A 340 -14.21 1.72 13.39
C TRP A 340 -13.10 1.34 12.42
N MET A 341 -12.81 2.19 11.42
CA MET A 341 -11.72 1.94 10.47
C MET A 341 -10.35 1.91 11.16
N ASN A 342 -10.09 2.77 12.13
CA ASN A 342 -8.84 2.76 12.88
C ASN A 342 -8.72 1.51 13.78
N GLN A 343 -9.80 1.12 14.47
CA GLN A 343 -9.78 -0.03 15.38
C GLN A 343 -9.78 -1.38 14.65
N THR A 344 -10.55 -1.52 13.58
CA THR A 344 -10.78 -2.82 12.90
C THR A 344 -9.89 -3.01 11.67
N ILE A 345 -9.76 -2.01 10.81
CA ILE A 345 -9.01 -2.15 9.56
C ILE A 345 -7.50 -1.97 9.76
N LYS A 346 -7.09 -1.06 10.65
CA LYS A 346 -5.68 -0.80 11.02
C LYS A 346 -4.75 -0.56 9.82
N ARG A 347 -5.25 0.13 8.79
CA ARG A 347 -4.48 0.53 7.59
C ARG A 347 -4.61 2.04 7.38
N GLN A 348 -3.66 2.65 6.68
CA GLN A 348 -3.75 4.07 6.34
C GLN A 348 -4.82 4.33 5.29
N PHE A 349 -5.73 5.27 5.57
CA PHE A 349 -6.75 5.73 4.63
C PHE A 349 -6.83 7.26 4.61
N PRO A 350 -7.33 7.85 3.51
CA PRO A 350 -7.65 9.28 3.50
C PRO A 350 -8.83 9.57 4.45
N TYR A 351 -8.64 10.50 5.38
CA TYR A 351 -9.70 11.05 6.21
C TYR A 351 -9.51 12.57 6.37
N ARG A 352 -10.60 13.28 6.62
CA ARG A 352 -10.60 14.71 6.94
C ARG A 352 -11.77 15.02 7.84
N PHE A 353 -11.49 15.68 8.95
CA PHE A 353 -12.51 16.12 9.90
C PHE A 353 -12.06 17.36 10.64
N ASP A 354 -13.02 18.06 11.25
CA ASP A 354 -12.74 19.20 12.10
C ASP A 354 -12.56 18.75 13.56
N VAL A 355 -11.34 18.86 14.07
CA VAL A 355 -11.01 18.50 15.45
C VAL A 355 -11.70 19.43 16.48
N PHE A 356 -12.17 20.59 16.05
CA PHE A 356 -12.92 21.52 16.90
C PHE A 356 -14.42 21.25 16.91
N ASP A 357 -14.93 20.36 16.06
CA ASP A 357 -16.32 19.92 16.09
C ASP A 357 -16.48 18.80 17.15
N PRO A 358 -17.27 19.02 18.22
CA PRO A 358 -17.43 18.05 19.31
C PRO A 358 -17.89 16.66 18.89
N ARG A 359 -18.52 16.51 17.71
CA ARG A 359 -18.92 15.18 17.22
C ARG A 359 -17.74 14.23 17.03
N TYR A 360 -16.52 14.75 16.86
CA TYR A 360 -15.30 13.96 16.68
C TYR A 360 -14.57 13.65 17.98
N ASP A 361 -15.08 14.12 19.13
CA ASP A 361 -14.43 13.91 20.44
C ASP A 361 -14.43 12.42 20.83
N ILE A 362 -15.37 11.65 20.28
CA ILE A 362 -15.38 10.18 20.37
C ILE A 362 -14.06 9.56 19.89
N LEU A 363 -13.37 10.17 18.91
CA LEU A 363 -12.08 9.65 18.44
C LEU A 363 -10.98 9.78 19.49
N ALA A 364 -11.01 10.82 20.32
CA ALA A 364 -10.06 10.96 21.41
C ALA A 364 -10.41 10.06 22.61
N ASN A 365 -11.71 9.85 22.85
CA ASN A 365 -12.19 9.05 23.97
C ASN A 365 -11.97 7.54 23.77
N GLU A 366 -12.14 7.06 22.54
CA GLU A 366 -12.19 5.62 22.22
C GLU A 366 -10.90 5.07 21.57
N LEU A 367 -10.00 5.95 21.10
CA LEU A 367 -8.68 5.54 20.60
C LEU A 367 -7.62 5.72 21.68
N SER A 368 -6.52 4.96 21.57
CA SER A 368 -5.35 5.25 22.39
C SER A 368 -4.79 6.65 22.07
N ASN A 369 -4.13 7.28 23.06
CA ASN A 369 -3.48 8.58 22.87
C ASN A 369 -2.52 8.59 21.67
N GLU A 370 -1.83 7.49 21.41
CA GLU A 370 -0.93 7.33 20.26
C GLU A 370 -1.68 7.31 18.92
N GLU A 371 -2.74 6.52 18.81
CA GLU A 371 -3.55 6.43 17.59
C GLU A 371 -4.25 7.77 17.30
N TYR A 372 -4.82 8.41 18.32
CA TYR A 372 -5.47 9.71 18.16
C TYR A 372 -4.47 10.81 17.78
N ALA A 373 -3.25 10.80 18.34
CA ALA A 373 -2.23 11.79 18.03
C ALA A 373 -1.87 11.83 16.53
N GLU A 374 -1.82 10.68 15.85
CA GLU A 374 -1.62 10.63 14.40
C GLU A 374 -2.76 11.30 13.63
N LEU A 375 -4.02 10.97 13.97
CA LEU A 375 -5.19 11.55 13.33
C LEU A 375 -5.23 13.07 13.51
N PHE A 376 -5.01 13.52 14.74
CA PHE A 376 -4.96 14.92 15.14
C PHE A 376 -3.86 15.67 14.38
N THR A 377 -2.64 15.12 14.38
CA THR A 377 -1.47 15.73 13.75
C THR A 377 -1.67 15.90 12.24
N MET A 378 -2.30 14.92 11.59
CA MET A 378 -2.65 15.02 10.17
C MET A 378 -3.60 16.18 9.89
N GLN A 379 -4.61 16.42 10.74
CA GLN A 379 -5.52 17.57 10.57
C GLN A 379 -4.80 18.90 10.80
N MET A 380 -3.99 18.99 11.86
CA MET A 380 -3.21 20.19 12.18
C MET A 380 -2.28 20.58 11.02
N LEU A 381 -1.52 19.64 10.48
CA LEU A 381 -0.59 19.86 9.36
C LEU A 381 -1.32 20.34 8.08
N ARG A 382 -2.59 19.97 7.89
CA ARG A 382 -3.40 20.33 6.72
C ARG A 382 -4.12 21.68 6.86
N SER A 383 -4.21 22.26 8.06
CA SER A 383 -4.99 23.48 8.36
C SER A 383 -4.50 24.77 7.65
N ARG A 384 -3.38 24.73 6.91
CA ARG A 384 -2.84 25.86 6.11
C ARG A 384 -2.85 27.23 6.84
N ALA A 385 -2.54 27.23 8.14
CA ALA A 385 -2.42 28.40 9.01
C ALA A 385 -3.71 29.22 9.28
N ALA A 386 -4.90 28.69 8.97
CA ALA A 386 -6.15 29.39 9.27
C ALA A 386 -6.44 29.50 10.78
N ILE A 387 -5.94 28.55 11.58
CA ILE A 387 -6.19 28.45 13.01
C ILE A 387 -4.85 28.57 13.77
N PRO A 388 -4.73 29.43 14.80
CA PRO A 388 -3.52 29.54 15.61
C PRO A 388 -3.12 28.20 16.24
N LEU A 389 -1.83 27.86 16.21
CA LEU A 389 -1.33 26.58 16.73
C LEU A 389 -1.59 26.41 18.22
N ARG A 390 -1.51 27.46 19.03
CA ARG A 390 -1.91 27.39 20.45
C ARG A 390 -3.30 26.82 20.65
N ARG A 391 -4.25 27.19 19.79
CA ARG A 391 -5.63 26.66 19.88
C ARG A 391 -5.66 25.16 19.58
N TRP A 392 -4.84 24.66 18.65
CA TRP A 392 -4.66 23.23 18.42
C TRP A 392 -4.06 22.55 19.65
N LEU A 393 -2.95 23.06 20.19
CA LEU A 393 -2.28 22.45 21.36
C LEU A 393 -3.21 22.40 22.58
N THR A 394 -3.92 23.48 22.88
CA THR A 394 -4.93 23.51 23.96
C THR A 394 -6.06 22.51 23.70
N ARG A 395 -6.51 22.37 22.43
CA ARG A 395 -7.55 21.40 22.08
C ARG A 395 -7.07 19.95 22.25
N TYR A 396 -5.83 19.66 21.87
CA TYR A 396 -5.24 18.33 22.09
C TYR A 396 -5.22 18.00 23.58
N GLN A 397 -4.66 18.89 24.40
CA GLN A 397 -4.58 18.71 25.84
C GLN A 397 -5.96 18.56 26.49
N ALA A 398 -6.95 19.34 26.04
CA ALA A 398 -8.32 19.24 26.56
C ALA A 398 -8.99 17.90 26.23
N LEU A 399 -8.61 17.25 25.12
CA LEU A 399 -9.19 15.98 24.68
C LEU A 399 -8.46 14.76 25.27
N THR A 400 -7.13 14.80 25.37
CA THR A 400 -6.31 13.65 25.79
C THR A 400 -5.83 13.73 27.24
N GLY A 401 -5.90 14.91 27.86
CA GLY A 401 -5.29 15.20 29.17
C GLY A 401 -3.76 15.30 29.14
N VAL A 402 -3.14 15.19 27.96
CA VAL A 402 -1.69 15.11 27.78
C VAL A 402 -1.18 16.29 26.96
N GLU A 403 0.01 16.80 27.31
CA GLU A 403 0.67 17.83 26.52
C GLU A 403 1.12 17.26 25.17
N TYR A 404 0.82 17.95 24.06
CA TYR A 404 1.18 17.49 22.71
C TYR A 404 2.69 17.27 22.54
N ILE A 405 3.52 17.91 23.35
CA ILE A 405 4.98 17.75 23.30
C ILE A 405 5.42 16.29 23.58
N GLU A 406 4.62 15.52 24.32
CA GLU A 406 4.91 14.10 24.59
C GLU A 406 4.84 13.23 23.33
N TYR A 407 4.15 13.69 22.27
CA TYR A 407 4.13 13.03 20.95
C TYR A 407 5.55 12.89 20.35
N PHE A 408 6.50 13.74 20.75
CA PHE A 408 7.89 13.67 20.29
C PHE A 408 8.75 12.63 21.02
N ASN A 409 8.23 12.01 22.09
CA ASN A 409 8.96 10.98 22.85
C ASN A 409 9.08 9.66 22.07
N LYS A 410 8.21 9.42 21.09
CA LYS A 410 8.19 8.21 20.26
C LYS A 410 8.20 8.55 18.78
N ARG A 411 8.74 7.63 17.99
CA ARG A 411 8.82 7.78 16.54
C ARG A 411 7.49 7.49 15.89
N HIS A 412 6.95 8.48 15.20
CA HIS A 412 5.76 8.33 14.39
C HIS A 412 5.95 8.90 12.98
N TRP A 413 4.95 8.68 12.12
CA TRP A 413 5.04 9.05 10.70
C TRP A 413 5.09 10.57 10.49
N LEU A 414 4.41 11.34 11.34
CA LEU A 414 4.28 12.79 11.19
C LEU A 414 5.18 13.60 12.15
N THR A 415 6.00 12.93 12.95
CA THR A 415 6.80 13.57 14.02
C THR A 415 7.74 14.65 13.49
N LEU A 416 8.54 14.36 12.47
CA LEU A 416 9.47 15.36 11.90
C LEU A 416 8.73 16.59 11.32
N ARG A 417 7.61 16.37 10.62
CA ARG A 417 6.85 17.44 9.97
C ARG A 417 6.15 18.35 10.99
N SER A 418 5.57 17.77 12.03
CA SER A 418 4.93 18.52 13.11
C SER A 418 5.96 19.27 13.96
N PHE A 419 7.09 18.65 14.27
CA PHE A 419 8.20 19.29 14.99
C PHE A 419 8.69 20.55 14.27
N VAL A 420 9.00 20.44 12.97
CA VAL A 420 9.41 21.58 12.12
C VAL A 420 8.38 22.70 12.15
N LEU A 421 7.08 22.36 12.02
CA LEU A 421 6.01 23.35 12.04
C LEU A 421 5.97 24.12 13.37
N LEU A 422 6.04 23.42 14.50
CA LEU A 422 5.97 24.03 15.82
C LEU A 422 7.20 24.90 16.13
N VAL A 423 8.40 24.47 15.72
CA VAL A 423 9.62 25.26 15.88
C VAL A 423 9.56 26.55 15.04
N GLU A 424 9.20 26.45 13.75
CA GLU A 424 9.14 27.63 12.89
C GLU A 424 8.05 28.63 13.30
N ARG A 425 7.01 28.14 13.98
CA ARG A 425 5.94 28.98 14.54
C ARG A 425 6.20 29.46 15.96
N LYS A 426 7.36 29.13 16.55
CA LYS A 426 7.80 29.53 17.89
C LYS A 426 6.97 28.92 19.03
N GLU A 427 6.27 27.82 18.79
CA GLU A 427 5.60 27.06 19.85
C GLU A 427 6.59 26.11 20.55
N ILE A 428 7.64 25.65 19.84
CA ILE A 428 8.77 24.94 20.43
C ILE A 428 10.02 25.82 20.38
N ASN A 429 10.66 25.98 21.53
CA ASN A 429 12.00 26.56 21.64
C ASN A 429 13.04 25.44 21.60
N LEU A 430 13.87 25.40 20.55
CA LEU A 430 14.89 24.35 20.35
C LEU A 430 15.84 24.19 21.54
N TRP A 431 16.21 25.29 22.21
CA TRP A 431 17.14 25.21 23.35
C TRP A 431 16.47 24.61 24.59
N GLN A 432 15.24 25.04 24.90
CA GLN A 432 14.50 24.46 26.03
C GLN A 432 14.19 22.98 25.78
N PHE A 433 13.83 22.63 24.54
CA PHE A 433 13.59 21.25 24.14
C PHE A 433 14.85 20.38 24.29
N PHE A 434 16.01 20.88 23.86
CA PHE A 434 17.29 20.20 24.07
C PHE A 434 17.63 20.01 25.56
N GLU A 435 17.51 21.07 26.37
CA GLU A 435 17.80 21.01 27.80
C GLU A 435 16.92 20.00 28.55
N GLN A 436 15.66 19.85 28.13
CA GLN A 436 14.72 18.89 28.69
C GLN A 436 15.11 17.44 28.37
N HIS A 437 15.67 17.18 27.18
CA HIS A 437 15.86 15.83 26.65
C HIS A 437 17.32 15.35 26.58
N LYS A 438 18.32 16.21 26.89
CA LYS A 438 19.74 15.84 26.83
C LYS A 438 20.14 14.71 27.80
N GLY A 439 19.32 14.45 28.82
CA GLY A 439 19.53 13.39 29.82
C GLY A 439 18.82 12.07 29.49
N ASP A 440 18.00 12.02 28.45
CA ASP A 440 17.14 10.86 28.15
C ASP A 440 17.89 9.68 27.50
N GLY A 441 19.18 9.89 27.21
CA GLY A 441 20.07 8.93 26.56
C GLY A 441 20.17 9.16 25.05
N ALA A 442 21.32 8.77 24.50
CA ALA A 442 21.74 9.01 23.11
C ALA A 442 20.78 8.57 22.00
N ARG A 443 19.85 7.65 22.28
CA ARG A 443 18.90 7.11 21.29
C ARG A 443 17.45 7.56 21.54
N ALA A 444 17.27 8.58 22.38
CA ALA A 444 15.95 9.15 22.61
C ALA A 444 15.45 9.87 21.35
N HIS A 445 14.20 9.60 20.95
CA HIS A 445 13.62 10.18 19.74
C HIS A 445 13.63 11.73 19.70
N PRO A 446 13.42 12.46 20.81
CA PRO A 446 13.59 13.91 20.83
C PRO A 446 14.96 14.40 20.33
N LEU A 447 16.04 13.69 20.67
CA LEU A 447 17.40 14.04 20.23
C LEU A 447 17.60 13.74 18.74
N GLU A 448 17.03 12.64 18.23
CA GLU A 448 17.01 12.34 16.79
C GLU A 448 16.34 13.47 16.00
N LEU A 449 15.24 14.05 16.50
CA LEU A 449 14.55 15.16 15.83
C LEU A 449 15.41 16.43 15.76
N LEU A 450 16.15 16.74 16.83
CA LEU A 450 17.11 17.84 16.84
C LEU A 450 18.22 17.60 15.81
N GLU A 451 18.72 16.37 15.71
CA GLU A 451 19.75 16.00 14.73
C GLU A 451 19.22 16.06 13.28
N GLU A 452 18.02 15.53 13.04
CA GLU A 452 17.41 15.45 11.72
C GLU A 452 16.94 16.81 11.18
N TYR A 453 16.63 17.77 12.04
CA TYR A 453 16.11 19.08 11.64
C TYR A 453 16.98 20.26 12.10
N ALA A 454 17.26 20.40 13.39
CA ALA A 454 17.98 21.56 13.92
C ALA A 454 19.44 21.59 13.46
N LEU A 455 20.14 20.45 13.48
CA LEU A 455 21.55 20.38 13.10
C LEU A 455 21.79 20.35 11.58
N LYS A 456 20.73 20.24 10.76
CA LYS A 456 20.81 20.52 9.32
C LYS A 456 20.86 22.02 9.00
N ILE A 457 20.61 22.88 10.00
CA ILE A 457 20.64 24.34 9.88
C ILE A 457 19.77 24.78 8.71
N SER A 458 18.51 24.35 8.73
CA SER A 458 17.53 24.63 7.67
C SER A 458 16.86 26.00 7.81
N SER A 459 16.98 26.65 8.96
CA SER A 459 16.45 27.99 9.22
C SER A 459 17.32 28.81 10.18
N TRP A 460 17.00 30.10 10.31
CA TRP A 460 17.67 31.01 11.24
C TRP A 460 17.60 30.54 12.70
N ARG A 461 16.50 29.92 13.11
CA ARG A 461 16.33 29.36 14.47
C ARG A 461 17.30 28.20 14.71
N CYS A 462 17.42 27.31 13.72
CA CYS A 462 18.36 26.20 13.73
C CYS A 462 19.81 26.70 13.83
N PHE A 463 20.17 27.74 13.07
CA PHE A 463 21.49 28.37 13.15
C PHE A 463 21.77 28.93 14.55
N ARG A 464 20.83 29.67 15.15
CA ARG A 464 20.98 30.22 16.50
C ARG A 464 21.08 29.14 17.57
N PHE A 465 20.33 28.04 17.41
CA PHE A 465 20.45 26.87 18.27
C PHE A 465 21.84 26.25 18.17
N ALA A 466 22.33 25.96 16.96
CA ALA A 466 23.67 25.43 16.73
C ALA A 466 24.76 26.35 17.27
N GLN A 467 24.63 27.67 17.07
CA GLN A 467 25.55 28.67 17.60
C GLN A 467 25.67 28.59 19.12
N LYS A 468 24.54 28.45 19.82
CA LYS A 468 24.53 28.32 21.27
C LYS A 468 25.09 26.96 21.70
N LEU A 469 24.71 25.88 21.01
CA LEU A 469 25.17 24.51 21.29
C LEU A 469 26.69 24.41 21.23
N PHE A 470 27.31 24.85 20.13
CA PHE A 470 28.77 24.77 19.95
C PHE A 470 29.55 25.80 20.76
N SER A 471 28.89 26.81 21.34
CA SER A 471 29.53 27.71 22.32
C SER A 471 29.65 27.11 23.73
N GLN A 472 28.87 26.05 24.03
CA GLN A 472 28.79 25.47 25.37
C GLN A 472 29.32 24.03 25.44
N TYR A 473 29.30 23.31 24.32
CA TYR A 473 29.65 21.89 24.26
C TYR A 473 30.74 21.61 23.22
N THR A 474 31.66 20.73 23.56
CA THR A 474 32.63 20.16 22.60
C THR A 474 31.99 19.02 21.81
N PHE A 475 32.57 18.63 20.67
CA PHE A 475 32.04 17.52 19.87
C PHE A 475 32.05 16.18 20.63
N SER A 476 33.06 15.93 21.46
CA SER A 476 33.11 14.75 22.32
C SER A 476 31.97 14.73 23.35
N GLN A 477 31.65 15.86 23.99
CA GLN A 477 30.49 15.94 24.89
C GLN A 477 29.16 15.77 24.14
N LEU A 478 29.08 16.27 22.90
CA LEU A 478 27.89 16.06 22.08
C LEU A 478 27.72 14.60 21.64
N GLN A 479 28.81 13.83 21.49
CA GLN A 479 28.74 12.38 21.26
C GLN A 479 28.22 11.63 22.49
N GLU A 480 28.51 12.09 23.71
CA GLU A 480 27.88 11.51 24.91
C GLU A 480 26.37 11.77 24.96
N ILE A 481 25.92 12.93 24.47
CA ILE A 481 24.51 13.35 24.49
C ILE A 481 23.71 12.72 23.33
N PHE A 482 24.20 12.84 22.10
CA PHE A 482 23.52 12.39 20.87
C PHE A 482 23.94 10.96 20.44
N GLY A 483 24.97 10.39 21.08
CA GLY A 483 25.50 9.05 20.80
C GLY A 483 26.81 9.03 20.03
N ASP A 484 27.54 7.93 20.14
CA ASP A 484 28.87 7.74 19.55
C ASP A 484 28.92 7.91 18.02
N ASN A 485 27.76 7.77 17.35
CA ASN A 485 27.63 7.98 15.91
C ASN A 485 27.28 9.43 15.53
N PHE A 486 27.34 10.37 16.48
CA PHE A 486 27.08 11.77 16.20
C PHE A 486 28.28 12.42 15.51
N TYR A 487 28.08 12.80 14.25
CA TYR A 487 29.07 13.48 13.43
C TYR A 487 28.40 14.65 12.69
N PHE A 488 28.59 15.87 13.23
CA PHE A 488 27.91 17.07 12.71
C PHE A 488 28.17 17.30 11.20
N HIS A 489 29.43 17.13 10.77
CA HIS A 489 29.82 17.34 9.38
C HIS A 489 29.08 16.41 8.37
N GLN A 490 28.59 15.24 8.80
CA GLN A 490 27.87 14.30 7.91
C GLN A 490 26.55 14.86 7.38
N LYS A 491 26.01 15.94 7.96
CA LYS A 491 24.83 16.64 7.43
C LYS A 491 25.14 17.51 6.20
N PHE A 492 26.42 17.76 5.93
CA PHE A 492 26.90 18.64 4.87
C PHE A 492 27.86 17.95 3.90
N VAL A 493 28.42 16.80 4.31
CA VAL A 493 29.44 16.04 3.59
C VAL A 493 28.88 14.67 3.18
N LYS A 494 29.00 14.31 1.90
CA LYS A 494 28.69 12.97 1.40
C LYS A 494 29.98 12.23 1.07
N LYS A 495 30.15 11.03 1.62
CA LYS A 495 31.32 10.17 1.38
C LYS A 495 31.09 9.21 0.20
N GLU A 496 32.16 8.82 -0.48
CA GLU A 496 32.09 7.99 -1.69
C GLU A 496 31.83 6.50 -1.39
N SER A 497 32.48 5.94 -0.36
CA SER A 497 32.29 4.56 0.11
C SER A 497 32.94 4.37 1.49
N TYR A 498 32.59 3.30 2.22
CA TYR A 498 33.25 2.92 3.48
C TYR A 498 34.73 2.52 3.27
N TYR A 499 35.06 1.97 2.10
CA TYR A 499 36.42 1.50 1.77
C TYR A 499 37.30 2.58 1.15
N ASN A 500 36.70 3.65 0.64
CA ASN A 500 37.41 4.74 -0.03
C ASN A 500 37.31 5.97 0.86
N LYS A 501 38.42 6.35 1.49
CA LYS A 501 38.52 7.49 2.43
C LYS A 501 38.44 8.84 1.70
N LYS A 502 37.34 9.04 0.96
CA LYS A 502 37.12 10.19 0.09
C LYS A 502 35.74 10.78 0.29
N VAL A 503 35.70 12.10 0.28
CA VAL A 503 34.50 12.91 0.23
C VAL A 503 34.08 13.06 -1.22
N GLN A 504 32.84 12.66 -1.52
CA GLN A 504 32.22 12.80 -2.84
C GLN A 504 31.69 14.21 -3.06
N SER A 505 31.04 14.81 -2.05
CA SER A 505 30.47 16.15 -2.19
C SER A 505 30.33 16.88 -0.86
N PHE A 506 30.31 18.21 -0.95
CA PHE A 506 30.15 19.13 0.18
C PHE A 506 29.12 20.22 -0.15
N SER A 507 28.16 20.46 0.74
CA SER A 507 27.11 21.48 0.56
C SER A 507 26.69 22.13 1.87
N MET A 508 26.96 23.43 2.00
CA MET A 508 26.59 24.23 3.18
C MET A 508 25.80 25.51 2.87
N VAL A 509 25.35 25.68 1.62
CA VAL A 509 24.66 26.92 1.19
C VAL A 509 23.34 27.07 1.94
N ARG A 510 23.14 28.21 2.61
CA ARG A 510 21.89 28.59 3.26
C ARG A 510 21.54 30.04 2.91
N PRO A 511 20.48 30.29 2.10
CA PRO A 511 20.18 31.63 1.60
C PRO A 511 19.93 32.69 2.68
N PHE A 512 19.55 32.28 3.88
CA PHE A 512 19.26 33.16 5.02
C PHE A 512 20.51 33.52 5.86
N LEU A 513 21.69 32.99 5.53
CA LEU A 513 22.93 33.27 6.24
C LEU A 513 23.77 34.33 5.50
N THR A 514 24.43 35.19 6.27
CA THR A 514 25.43 36.15 5.77
C THR A 514 26.77 35.46 5.49
N ALA A 515 27.72 36.16 4.85
CA ALA A 515 29.06 35.61 4.60
C ALA A 515 29.77 35.19 5.89
N GLU A 516 29.69 36.01 6.94
CA GLU A 516 30.30 35.72 8.24
C GLU A 516 29.66 34.50 8.93
N GLN A 517 28.35 34.35 8.81
CA GLN A 517 27.65 33.19 9.35
C GLN A 517 27.95 31.90 8.57
N HIS A 518 28.20 32.01 7.26
CA HIS A 518 28.70 30.88 6.47
C HIS A 518 30.13 30.50 6.86
N ARG A 519 31.00 31.46 7.23
CA ARG A 519 32.32 31.16 7.82
C ARG A 519 32.17 30.41 9.14
N GLN A 520 31.36 30.95 10.05
CA GLN A 520 31.11 30.29 11.33
C GLN A 520 30.54 28.86 11.17
N LEU A 521 29.63 28.65 10.21
CA LEU A 521 29.13 27.31 9.88
C LEU A 521 30.26 26.41 9.36
N TYR A 522 31.09 26.91 8.45
CA TYR A 522 32.23 26.18 7.94
C TYR A 522 33.18 25.77 9.07
N ASP A 523 33.50 26.69 9.99
CA ASP A 523 34.39 26.43 11.13
C ASP A 523 33.87 25.29 12.00
N TRP A 524 32.55 25.20 12.22
CA TRP A 524 31.96 24.06 12.95
C TRP A 524 32.05 22.75 12.18
N ILE A 525 31.85 22.77 10.86
CA ILE A 525 31.95 21.57 10.01
C ILE A 525 33.41 21.09 9.98
N ASP A 526 34.34 22.01 9.76
CA ASP A 526 35.78 21.78 9.73
C ASP A 526 36.27 21.20 11.07
N ALA A 527 35.95 21.86 12.18
CA ALA A 527 36.30 21.39 13.51
C ALA A 527 35.69 20.02 13.83
N SER A 528 34.43 19.77 13.42
CA SER A 528 33.81 18.45 13.60
C SER A 528 34.60 17.38 12.86
N LEU A 529 34.86 17.56 11.57
CA LEU A 529 35.52 16.54 10.75
C LEU A 529 36.95 16.30 11.22
N PHE A 530 37.71 17.37 11.51
CA PHE A 530 39.08 17.27 12.00
C PHE A 530 39.19 16.49 13.32
N GLN A 531 38.26 16.71 14.25
CA GLN A 531 38.29 16.07 15.57
C GLN A 531 37.80 14.62 15.56
N THR A 532 36.88 14.26 14.67
CA THR A 532 36.21 12.97 14.72
C THR A 532 36.61 12.01 13.60
N GLU A 533 36.95 12.51 12.41
CA GLU A 533 37.26 11.70 11.23
C GLU A 533 38.39 12.33 10.38
N PRO A 534 39.59 12.52 10.97
CA PRO A 534 40.70 13.20 10.31
C PRO A 534 41.18 12.50 9.04
N GLU A 535 40.90 11.20 8.88
CA GLU A 535 41.27 10.43 7.70
C GLU A 535 40.53 10.85 6.42
N TYR A 536 39.45 11.63 6.53
CA TYR A 536 38.74 12.24 5.39
C TYR A 536 39.12 13.71 5.16
N TYR A 537 39.98 14.29 6.00
CA TYR A 537 40.18 15.74 6.08
C TYR A 537 40.75 16.34 4.80
N ASP A 538 41.80 15.76 4.22
CA ASP A 538 42.38 16.28 2.98
C ASP A 538 41.38 16.26 1.81
N SER A 539 40.60 15.17 1.72
CA SER A 539 39.56 15.05 0.70
C SER A 539 38.40 16.04 0.93
N PHE A 540 38.05 16.30 2.19
CA PHE A 540 37.07 17.32 2.57
C PHE A 540 37.55 18.73 2.20
N VAL A 541 38.78 19.10 2.56
CA VAL A 541 39.35 20.42 2.25
C VAL A 541 39.40 20.65 0.74
N LEU A 542 39.78 19.64 -0.05
CA LEU A 542 39.72 19.72 -1.51
C LEU A 542 38.28 20.01 -2.00
N CYS A 543 37.28 19.32 -1.45
CA CYS A 543 35.87 19.56 -1.80
C CYS A 543 35.38 20.95 -1.36
N ALA A 544 35.81 21.43 -0.20
CA ALA A 544 35.51 22.77 0.29
C ALA A 544 36.09 23.84 -0.64
N LEU A 545 37.37 23.71 -1.06
CA LEU A 545 38.00 24.63 -2.01
C LEU A 545 37.26 24.72 -3.34
N LYS A 546 36.64 23.62 -3.80
CA LYS A 546 35.79 23.60 -5.01
C LYS A 546 34.45 24.30 -4.82
N ALA A 547 33.94 24.40 -3.59
CA ALA A 547 32.61 24.90 -3.32
C ALA A 547 32.53 26.43 -3.55
N PRO A 548 31.59 26.92 -4.39
CA PRO A 548 31.47 28.35 -4.68
C PRO A 548 31.22 29.24 -3.45
N VAL A 549 30.58 28.69 -2.42
CA VAL A 549 30.33 29.42 -1.17
C VAL A 549 31.63 29.70 -0.40
N ILE A 550 32.57 28.75 -0.38
CA ILE A 550 33.89 28.91 0.27
C ILE A 550 34.71 29.98 -0.46
N GLN A 551 34.70 29.93 -1.79
CA GLN A 551 35.40 30.90 -2.64
C GLN A 551 34.85 32.34 -2.51
N ARG A 552 33.62 32.51 -2.02
CA ARG A 552 33.03 33.84 -1.76
C ARG A 552 33.34 34.36 -0.37
N ILE A 553 33.50 33.49 0.61
CA ILE A 553 33.69 33.90 2.01
C ILE A 553 35.17 34.07 2.37
N TYR A 554 36.11 33.42 1.69
CA TYR A 554 37.55 33.62 1.90
C TYR A 554 38.21 34.30 0.69
N ASP A 555 39.30 35.01 0.94
CA ASP A 555 40.09 35.68 -0.08
C ASP A 555 40.98 34.69 -0.84
N LYS A 556 41.28 35.03 -2.10
CA LYS A 556 42.06 34.17 -3.00
C LYS A 556 43.47 33.83 -2.45
N PRO A 557 44.23 34.75 -1.84
CA PRO A 557 45.54 34.44 -1.27
C PRO A 557 45.50 33.34 -0.19
N LEU A 558 44.50 33.40 0.70
CA LEU A 558 44.30 32.39 1.74
C LEU A 558 43.96 31.03 1.12
N LEU A 559 43.02 31.00 0.16
CA LEU A 559 42.64 29.77 -0.55
C LEU A 559 43.81 29.15 -1.32
N ALA A 560 44.66 29.97 -1.94
CA ALA A 560 45.89 29.53 -2.60
C ALA A 560 46.89 28.93 -1.60
N SER A 561 47.02 29.53 -0.41
CA SER A 561 47.88 29.02 0.66
C SER A 561 47.42 27.65 1.16
N VAL A 562 46.12 27.47 1.37
CA VAL A 562 45.55 26.17 1.79
C VAL A 562 45.75 25.11 0.71
N LEU A 563 45.54 25.46 -0.57
CA LEU A 563 45.81 24.54 -1.68
C LEU A 563 47.28 24.11 -1.73
N ARG A 564 48.23 25.02 -1.51
CA ARG A 564 49.66 24.67 -1.44
C ARG A 564 49.95 23.64 -0.35
N GLN A 565 49.44 23.88 0.86
CA GLN A 565 49.63 22.98 1.98
C GLN A 565 49.03 21.59 1.68
N LEU A 566 47.83 21.54 1.10
CA LEU A 566 47.20 20.28 0.70
C LEU A 566 48.06 19.47 -0.29
N LEU A 567 48.70 20.15 -1.25
CA LEU A 567 49.53 19.50 -2.26
C LEU A 567 50.85 18.96 -1.70
N THR A 568 51.34 19.47 -0.58
CA THR A 568 52.56 18.93 0.07
C THR A 568 52.32 17.56 0.74
N HIS A 569 51.08 17.19 1.00
CA HIS A 569 50.71 15.92 1.62
C HIS A 569 50.50 14.77 0.61
N ASP A 570 50.77 14.99 -0.68
CA ASP A 570 50.63 14.03 -1.80
C ASP A 570 49.22 13.40 -1.91
N ALA A 571 48.24 14.02 -1.25
CA ALA A 571 46.91 13.44 -1.03
C ALA A 571 45.99 13.55 -2.26
N CYS A 572 46.34 14.39 -3.25
CA CYS A 572 45.45 14.76 -4.34
C CYS A 572 46.23 15.11 -5.63
N GLY A 573 46.30 14.17 -6.59
CA GLY A 573 46.81 14.40 -7.94
C GLY A 573 45.70 14.30 -8.99
N GLY A 574 45.72 15.16 -10.02
CA GLY A 574 44.84 15.04 -11.19
C GLY A 574 44.31 16.36 -11.76
N TYR A 575 43.45 16.23 -12.77
CA TYR A 575 42.84 17.34 -13.54
C TYR A 575 42.13 18.40 -12.67
N GLU A 576 41.52 17.97 -11.56
CA GLU A 576 40.74 18.86 -10.69
C GLU A 576 41.58 19.84 -9.88
N VAL A 577 42.80 19.44 -9.48
CA VAL A 577 43.74 20.31 -8.79
C VAL A 577 44.23 21.41 -9.73
N ASN A 578 44.48 21.07 -11.00
CA ASN A 578 44.92 22.04 -12.00
C ASN A 578 43.86 23.14 -12.23
N GLN A 579 42.57 22.79 -12.22
CA GLN A 579 41.49 23.79 -12.28
C GLN A 579 41.47 24.73 -11.07
N LEU A 580 41.82 24.25 -9.87
CA LEU A 580 41.91 25.10 -8.67
C LEU A 580 43.15 26.00 -8.71
N LYS A 581 44.30 25.47 -9.17
CA LYS A 581 45.52 26.27 -9.40
C LYS A 581 45.23 27.43 -10.35
N GLU A 582 44.58 27.17 -11.49
CA GLU A 582 44.20 28.23 -12.46
C GLU A 582 43.30 29.32 -11.88
N ARG A 583 42.50 29.00 -10.86
CA ARG A 583 41.56 29.96 -10.23
C ARG A 583 42.18 30.78 -9.11
N PHE A 584 43.11 30.19 -8.35
CA PHE A 584 43.65 30.77 -7.12
C PHE A 584 45.08 31.30 -7.24
N TYR A 585 45.92 30.70 -8.08
CA TYR A 585 47.32 31.11 -8.23
C TYR A 585 47.44 32.36 -9.10
N SER A 586 48.49 33.12 -8.87
CA SER A 586 48.91 34.21 -9.76
C SER A 586 49.47 33.66 -11.09
N LYS A 587 49.60 34.53 -12.10
CA LYS A 587 50.15 34.15 -13.41
C LYS A 587 51.58 33.61 -13.30
N GLU A 588 52.40 34.24 -12.47
CA GLU A 588 53.80 33.88 -12.22
C GLU A 588 53.91 32.49 -11.56
N GLU A 589 53.05 32.22 -10.56
CA GLU A 589 52.99 30.91 -9.90
C GLU A 589 52.53 29.80 -10.87
N MET A 590 51.60 30.09 -11.78
CA MET A 590 51.15 29.13 -12.79
C MET A 590 52.23 28.81 -13.83
N GLU A 591 53.04 29.80 -14.24
CA GLU A 591 54.16 29.60 -15.16
C GLU A 591 55.27 28.75 -14.52
N ALA A 592 55.57 29.00 -13.24
CA ALA A 592 56.53 28.19 -12.48
C ALA A 592 56.05 26.72 -12.32
N ASP A 593 54.77 26.51 -12.00
CA ASP A 593 54.17 25.18 -11.86
C ASP A 593 54.17 24.40 -13.19
N ARG A 594 53.86 25.08 -14.30
CA ARG A 594 53.94 24.48 -15.66
C ARG A 594 55.36 24.11 -16.04
N LYS A 595 56.34 24.96 -15.73
CA LYS A 595 57.76 24.70 -16.01
C LYS A 595 58.27 23.50 -15.20
N ALA A 596 57.95 23.45 -13.91
CA ALA A 596 58.32 22.32 -13.05
C ALA A 596 57.67 21.00 -13.50
N THR A 597 56.40 21.03 -13.90
CA THR A 597 55.68 19.86 -14.41
C THR A 597 56.27 19.37 -15.74
N ALA A 598 56.61 20.29 -16.66
CA ALA A 598 57.24 19.95 -17.93
C ALA A 598 58.64 19.32 -17.72
N GLU A 599 59.44 19.87 -16.81
CA GLU A 599 60.75 19.31 -16.44
C GLU A 599 60.62 17.90 -15.82
N GLN A 600 59.60 17.66 -14.98
CA GLN A 600 59.32 16.33 -14.43
C GLN A 600 58.86 15.33 -15.49
N GLU A 601 57.93 15.72 -16.38
CA GLU A 601 57.47 14.86 -17.48
C GLU A 601 58.61 14.49 -18.43
N GLU A 602 59.52 15.42 -18.70
CA GLU A 602 60.70 15.17 -19.55
C GLU A 602 61.67 14.19 -18.87
N GLN A 603 61.94 14.37 -17.57
CA GLN A 603 62.75 13.42 -16.79
C GLN A 603 62.12 12.02 -16.70
N GLU A 604 60.80 11.93 -16.58
CA GLU A 604 60.11 10.64 -16.49
C GLU A 604 60.03 9.94 -17.84
N LYS A 605 59.79 10.67 -18.93
CA LYS A 605 59.92 10.13 -20.30
C LYS A 605 61.32 9.60 -20.56
N GLU A 606 62.35 10.34 -20.15
CA GLU A 606 63.75 9.93 -20.28
C GLU A 606 64.03 8.65 -19.49
N ARG A 607 63.57 8.54 -18.24
CA ARG A 607 63.71 7.30 -17.44
C ARG A 607 62.95 6.12 -18.04
N GLN A 608 61.71 6.32 -18.49
CA GLN A 608 60.91 5.27 -19.10
C GLN A 608 61.55 4.79 -20.41
N TRP A 609 62.07 5.71 -21.22
CA TRP A 609 62.81 5.40 -22.43
C TRP A 609 64.07 4.57 -22.13
N GLN A 610 64.88 5.00 -21.16
CA GLN A 610 66.07 4.26 -20.74
C GLN A 610 65.74 2.84 -20.24
N GLN A 611 64.66 2.68 -19.47
CA GLN A 611 64.19 1.35 -19.03
C GLN A 611 63.74 0.47 -20.19
N GLN A 612 63.04 1.03 -21.19
CA GLN A 612 62.60 0.28 -22.37
C GLN A 612 63.80 -0.17 -23.22
N VAL A 613 64.78 0.72 -23.43
CA VAL A 613 66.02 0.40 -24.17
C VAL A 613 66.82 -0.68 -23.45
N MET A 614 66.97 -0.60 -22.12
CA MET A 614 67.65 -1.64 -21.33
C MET A 614 66.98 -3.02 -21.45
N LYS A 615 65.65 -3.09 -21.29
CA LYS A 615 64.90 -4.34 -21.49
C LYS A 615 65.06 -4.88 -22.91
N CYS A 616 65.15 -3.99 -23.89
CA CYS A 616 65.37 -4.36 -25.29
C CYS A 616 66.75 -5.02 -25.48
N GLN A 617 67.80 -4.44 -24.88
CA GLN A 617 69.17 -4.98 -24.90
C GLN A 617 69.26 -6.33 -24.21
N GLU A 618 68.68 -6.48 -23.01
CA GLU A 618 68.66 -7.74 -22.27
C GLU A 618 67.97 -8.85 -23.08
N LYS A 619 66.84 -8.51 -23.72
CA LYS A 619 66.10 -9.47 -24.54
C LYS A 619 66.93 -9.92 -25.75
N LEU A 620 67.59 -9.00 -26.45
CA LEU A 620 68.47 -9.33 -27.58
C LEU A 620 69.61 -10.25 -27.13
N ALA A 621 70.28 -9.93 -26.02
CA ALA A 621 71.36 -10.75 -25.48
C ALA A 621 70.90 -12.16 -25.10
N SER A 622 69.66 -12.32 -24.64
CA SER A 622 69.11 -13.62 -24.23
C SER A 622 68.72 -14.54 -25.39
N CYS A 623 68.25 -13.99 -26.51
CA CYS A 623 67.70 -14.77 -27.62
C CYS A 623 68.65 -14.91 -28.81
N TYR A 624 69.65 -14.04 -28.94
CA TYR A 624 70.58 -14.06 -30.06
C TYR A 624 71.57 -15.23 -29.94
N ASN A 625 71.56 -16.13 -30.93
CA ASN A 625 72.41 -17.32 -30.97
C ASN A 625 73.43 -17.32 -32.12
N GLY A 626 73.63 -16.17 -32.78
CA GLY A 626 74.53 -16.02 -33.91
C GLY A 626 73.89 -16.23 -35.30
N SER A 627 72.59 -16.51 -35.37
CA SER A 627 71.86 -16.68 -36.65
C SER A 627 70.99 -15.48 -37.01
N ALA A 628 70.67 -15.32 -38.30
CA ALA A 628 69.75 -14.26 -38.76
C ALA A 628 68.31 -14.54 -38.29
N GLU A 629 67.90 -15.81 -38.20
CA GLU A 629 66.61 -16.19 -37.61
C GLU A 629 66.41 -15.65 -36.19
N SER A 630 67.42 -15.76 -35.33
CA SER A 630 67.30 -15.28 -33.95
C SER A 630 67.13 -13.76 -33.86
N LEU A 631 67.72 -13.02 -34.80
CA LEU A 631 67.55 -11.57 -34.94
C LEU A 631 66.18 -11.19 -35.51
N ILE A 632 65.63 -11.96 -36.45
CA ILE A 632 64.24 -11.77 -36.92
C ILE A 632 63.23 -12.04 -35.80
N GLN A 633 63.40 -13.14 -35.08
CA GLN A 633 62.51 -13.49 -33.97
C GLN A 633 62.56 -12.45 -32.84
N PHE A 634 63.73 -11.88 -32.55
CA PHE A 634 63.84 -10.71 -31.67
C PHE A 634 63.00 -9.54 -32.18
N MET A 635 63.12 -9.23 -33.47
CA MET A 635 62.41 -8.12 -34.12
C MET A 635 60.89 -8.30 -34.20
N HIS A 636 60.38 -9.54 -34.21
CA HIS A 636 58.93 -9.80 -34.15
C HIS A 636 58.26 -9.20 -32.92
N GLY A 637 58.98 -8.93 -31.83
CA GLY A 637 58.42 -8.28 -30.64
C GLY A 637 58.25 -6.75 -30.74
N TYR A 638 58.74 -6.11 -31.82
CA TYR A 638 58.80 -4.65 -31.94
C TYR A 638 58.21 -4.18 -33.27
N HIS A 639 56.94 -3.79 -33.26
CA HIS A 639 56.20 -3.51 -34.50
C HIS A 639 56.24 -2.06 -34.97
N PHE A 640 56.33 -1.04 -34.11
CA PHE A 640 56.32 0.38 -34.54
C PHE A 640 57.02 1.31 -33.54
N GLY A 641 57.46 2.49 -33.99
CA GLY A 641 57.95 3.60 -33.15
C GLY A 641 59.47 3.65 -32.91
N GLU A 642 59.91 4.62 -32.10
CA GLU A 642 61.32 4.87 -31.76
C GLU A 642 62.01 3.64 -31.16
N ILE A 643 61.30 2.83 -30.36
CA ILE A 643 61.87 1.61 -29.75
C ILE A 643 62.19 0.54 -30.81
N ARG A 644 61.42 0.45 -31.89
CA ARG A 644 61.72 -0.46 -33.02
C ARG A 644 62.97 -0.01 -33.75
N LYS A 645 63.14 1.31 -33.92
CA LYS A 645 64.34 1.89 -34.53
C LYS A 645 65.58 1.64 -33.67
N ALA A 646 65.47 1.80 -32.35
CA ALA A 646 66.52 1.44 -31.41
C ALA A 646 66.86 -0.06 -31.45
N ALA A 647 65.85 -0.94 -31.46
CA ALA A 647 66.02 -2.39 -31.57
C ALA A 647 66.72 -2.80 -32.89
N LEU A 648 66.31 -2.22 -34.02
CA LEU A 648 66.97 -2.42 -35.31
C LEU A 648 68.41 -1.90 -35.32
N GLY A 649 68.67 -0.79 -34.63
CA GLY A 649 70.03 -0.30 -34.40
C GLY A 649 70.90 -1.33 -33.68
N MET A 650 70.36 -1.99 -32.65
CA MET A 650 71.08 -3.06 -31.95
C MET A 650 71.29 -4.30 -32.82
N VAL A 651 70.30 -4.67 -33.65
CA VAL A 651 70.44 -5.75 -34.65
C VAL A 651 71.54 -5.44 -35.65
N TYR A 652 71.62 -4.19 -36.13
CA TYR A 652 72.71 -3.74 -37.00
C TYR A 652 74.09 -3.90 -36.35
N GLU A 653 74.25 -3.50 -35.08
CA GLU A 653 75.51 -3.72 -34.35
C GLU A 653 75.86 -5.21 -34.26
N LYS A 654 74.87 -6.10 -34.08
CA LYS A 654 75.10 -7.55 -34.07
C LYS A 654 75.46 -8.13 -35.43
N LEU A 655 74.94 -7.57 -36.52
CA LEU A 655 75.33 -7.97 -37.87
C LEU A 655 76.74 -7.47 -38.23
N LEU A 656 77.19 -6.33 -37.71
CA LEU A 656 78.58 -5.89 -37.87
C LEU A 656 79.61 -6.84 -37.23
N GLU A 657 79.21 -7.60 -36.20
CA GLU A 657 80.05 -8.62 -35.57
C GLU A 657 80.23 -9.87 -36.49
N TRP A 658 79.51 -9.98 -37.61
CA TRP A 658 79.61 -11.14 -38.50
C TRP A 658 80.89 -11.10 -39.35
N PRO A 659 81.53 -12.25 -39.64
CA PRO A 659 82.74 -12.30 -40.46
C PRO A 659 82.49 -11.84 -41.91
N ALA A 660 83.45 -11.12 -42.50
CA ALA A 660 83.34 -10.68 -43.88
C ALA A 660 83.25 -11.88 -44.85
N GLY A 661 82.32 -11.81 -45.81
CA GLY A 661 82.05 -12.87 -46.78
C GLY A 661 81.37 -14.13 -46.22
N CYS A 662 80.94 -14.12 -44.95
CA CYS A 662 80.31 -15.31 -44.35
C CYS A 662 79.03 -15.73 -45.06
N ALA A 663 78.36 -14.81 -45.78
CA ALA A 663 77.15 -15.14 -46.52
C ALA A 663 77.36 -16.26 -47.55
N GLN A 664 78.54 -16.36 -48.16
CA GLN A 664 78.85 -17.41 -49.15
C GLN A 664 78.76 -18.84 -48.58
N THR A 665 78.83 -18.97 -47.26
CA THR A 665 78.77 -20.26 -46.54
C THR A 665 77.46 -20.50 -45.80
N LEU A 666 76.52 -19.54 -45.82
CA LEU A 666 75.22 -19.67 -45.15
C LEU A 666 74.28 -20.56 -45.95
N GLU A 667 73.46 -21.34 -45.23
CA GLU A 667 72.35 -22.05 -45.85
C GLU A 667 71.34 -21.05 -46.45
N ALA A 668 70.68 -21.44 -47.55
CA ALA A 668 69.75 -20.59 -48.28
C ALA A 668 68.62 -20.02 -47.39
N ALA A 669 68.17 -20.77 -46.38
CA ALA A 669 67.15 -20.33 -45.43
C ALA A 669 67.64 -19.19 -44.52
N GLU A 670 68.90 -19.20 -44.07
CA GLU A 670 69.48 -18.12 -43.25
C GLU A 670 69.87 -16.91 -44.10
N MET A 671 70.29 -17.14 -45.35
CA MET A 671 70.56 -16.05 -46.28
C MET A 671 69.28 -15.26 -46.63
N TRP A 672 68.14 -15.93 -46.80
CA TRP A 672 66.86 -15.26 -47.04
C TRP A 672 66.47 -14.34 -45.87
N LYS A 673 66.63 -14.83 -44.64
CA LYS A 673 66.36 -14.07 -43.40
C LYS A 673 67.32 -12.90 -43.22
N PHE A 674 68.60 -13.08 -43.55
CA PHE A 674 69.56 -11.98 -43.56
C PHE A 674 69.09 -10.86 -44.52
N PHE A 675 68.64 -11.20 -45.73
CA PHE A 675 68.09 -10.20 -46.65
C PHE A 675 66.80 -9.55 -46.16
N GLU A 676 65.93 -10.28 -45.45
CA GLU A 676 64.74 -9.73 -44.80
C GLU A 676 65.09 -8.70 -43.72
N LEU A 677 66.12 -8.98 -42.89
CA LEU A 677 66.66 -8.03 -41.93
C LEU A 677 67.25 -6.80 -42.61
N CYS A 678 68.00 -6.98 -43.70
CA CYS A 678 68.54 -5.87 -44.49
C CYS A 678 67.44 -4.99 -45.08
N GLY A 679 66.37 -5.61 -45.59
CA GLY A 679 65.17 -4.90 -46.05
C GLY A 679 64.54 -4.06 -44.92
N SER A 680 64.47 -4.62 -43.72
CA SER A 680 63.97 -3.92 -42.53
C SER A 680 64.90 -2.76 -42.12
N LEU A 681 66.22 -2.96 -42.12
CA LEU A 681 67.20 -1.90 -41.81
C LEU A 681 67.12 -0.74 -42.81
N VAL A 682 66.99 -1.03 -44.11
CA VAL A 682 66.85 0.01 -45.14
C VAL A 682 65.50 0.73 -45.05
N MET A 683 64.42 0.02 -44.71
CA MET A 683 63.08 0.61 -44.61
C MET A 683 62.95 1.59 -43.44
N TYR A 684 63.50 1.25 -42.27
CA TYR A 684 63.33 2.05 -41.03
C TYR A 684 64.53 2.95 -40.71
N GLU A 685 65.63 2.83 -41.46
CA GLU A 685 66.84 3.66 -41.38
C GLU A 685 67.31 3.95 -39.94
N PRO A 686 67.60 2.92 -39.12
CA PRO A 686 68.18 3.13 -37.79
C PRO A 686 69.59 3.74 -37.87
N ARG A 687 70.26 3.59 -39.02
CA ARG A 687 71.57 4.14 -39.39
C ARG A 687 71.50 4.69 -40.83
N PRO A 688 72.43 5.56 -41.24
CA PRO A 688 72.50 6.04 -42.61
C PRO A 688 72.56 4.88 -43.63
N ARG A 689 71.77 4.95 -44.72
CA ARG A 689 71.69 3.89 -45.74
C ARG A 689 73.04 3.44 -46.30
N ARG A 690 73.99 4.36 -46.42
CA ARG A 690 75.34 4.06 -46.89
C ARG A 690 76.06 3.07 -45.97
N GLU A 691 75.91 3.21 -44.66
CA GLU A 691 76.50 2.30 -43.67
C GLU A 691 75.86 0.91 -43.74
N ILE A 692 74.53 0.87 -43.85
CA ILE A 692 73.78 -0.39 -44.00
C ILE A 692 74.23 -1.12 -45.27
N LEU A 693 74.33 -0.42 -46.41
CA LEU A 693 74.82 -0.99 -47.66
C LEU A 693 76.26 -1.52 -47.54
N THR A 694 77.15 -0.77 -46.89
CA THR A 694 78.52 -1.23 -46.64
C THR A 694 78.57 -2.47 -45.75
N MET A 695 77.75 -2.54 -44.70
CA MET A 695 77.62 -3.74 -43.86
C MET A 695 77.13 -4.93 -44.69
N VAL A 696 76.10 -4.77 -45.53
CA VAL A 696 75.61 -5.83 -46.41
C VAL A 696 76.70 -6.30 -47.36
N GLN A 697 77.38 -5.39 -48.05
CA GLN A 697 78.46 -5.72 -48.98
C GLN A 697 79.61 -6.49 -48.30
N THR A 698 79.95 -6.09 -47.07
CA THR A 698 81.01 -6.73 -46.28
C THR A 698 80.63 -8.16 -45.90
N ILE A 699 79.39 -8.37 -45.45
CA ILE A 699 78.89 -9.70 -45.06
C ILE A 699 78.71 -10.62 -46.28
N VAL A 700 78.27 -10.07 -47.42
CA VAL A 700 78.06 -10.83 -48.66
C VAL A 700 79.39 -11.27 -49.31
N GLY A 701 80.33 -10.33 -49.48
CA GLY A 701 81.68 -10.58 -50.00
C GLY A 701 81.78 -11.09 -51.46
N GLY A 702 82.80 -10.62 -52.21
CA GLY A 702 83.10 -11.04 -53.59
C GLY A 702 82.42 -10.19 -54.69
N GLU A 703 82.67 -10.50 -55.98
CA GLU A 703 82.11 -9.76 -57.15
C GLU A 703 80.56 -9.80 -57.26
N ALA A 704 79.88 -10.51 -56.35
CA ALA A 704 78.43 -10.58 -56.23
C ALA A 704 77.83 -9.64 -55.15
N ALA A 705 78.62 -8.75 -54.56
CA ALA A 705 78.21 -7.76 -53.54
C ALA A 705 77.71 -6.42 -54.12
#